data_AF-A0A7W1GTC7-F1
#
_entry.id   AF-A0A7W1GTC7-F1
#
_cell.length_a   1.000
_cell.length_b   1.000
_cell.length_c   1.000
_cell.angle_alpha   90.00
_cell.angle_beta   90.00
_cell.angle_gamma   90.00
#
_symmetry.space_group_name_H-M   'P 1'
#
loop_
_entity.id
_entity.type
_entity.pdbx_description
1 polymer ?
#
loop_
_entity_poly.entity_id
_entity_poly.type
_entity_poly.pdbx_seq_one_letter_code
_entity_poly.pdbx_strand_id
1 'polypeptide(L)'
;MPSTCNYLFNIFIFLFFLGHSFHLNLLAQYHTKSSVYPDEFIALINRSPSIPRYVEGGYSPLGRSPVVDAMLGDPFYLATYAKIVSKKLKNVSIENSLYELSTTCFKAGGIPISSEYKFSSWALNNEIPDKFIQSFNKELSAKLYFIWFSFMQVYRESEAILTVLSKEEKQWIRDNYETFFFGKSGGDQYDFFTSDSQTPLKFFEFASRIDLPKLTDCARKLALIVDLTYQMRDEIAVINLKNDFVWEENGLKLIISKQQNSTIHENADFFLDLGSNNTFYNNAGGTEGTRAAALHISMEGNNNYIGNRFVQGCGFLGVGVLANFKGNNSFKANSYSQGAAFFGVALLMNLEGNNHYEIDFFGQSASLFGSSLLWNKNGHSQYLAHAGMAQAASSTLGTSFLVDNIGNSSFEAGISGKGGTRFCGIGQGGSIGTRFSPWRGNPSFYGGVSFLYNGSGQNNYKNSWYSQGSAYFLGAGILVNDEEKGNYFAEVDSQGQGLHLAAGLLMQYGSNANFNGGWGSTGVAGDRSLGMLINFGSNNLFKGPSMCIGTARKPRAFGVFIDLGGNNSYSFENESCANIQKPESPLEWPTALFLHIGNKNNYPQNVDEMQRGSNLTWGIKDHSFGIDVETKLTQDSDTLFDNLPAEPSLDFPFDPLNGWKSNNAYFPLNIASNNKELNSQIQQILSGNYEERRHLYECIDLYRFLHPDIKIDLAPLLQDLANISEDQFNYAILWAINDKDHANLNKIIDALKQGLISSSYAREMAILLIGKIGKIKGTAVLSEVMDRDADEKNQARAAFYLAQIPTPEAVNLLRPGLESNSEIILYSIAKGLQDNPVPDVLELTTPLFDNNSFYVRRAAALTAISLHDKNGIPVLLETLKYNTLDTTENYGVNIYNDLSKYVGVNFGLDKDKWLAWWNRVKHRYKFPKPIDFRNIKDCRPTIYNLHPHLFCNHIDLRNQLMKNL
;
A
#
# COMPACT_ATOMS: atom_id res chain seq x y z
N MET A 1 -25.22 -55.76 -1.64
CA MET A 1 -24.76 -54.55 -2.36
C MET A 1 -25.83 -53.49 -2.28
N PRO A 2 -25.68 -52.54 -1.34
CA PRO A 2 -26.06 -51.16 -1.62
C PRO A 2 -25.02 -50.14 -1.09
N SER A 3 -25.26 -48.87 -1.45
CA SER A 3 -24.75 -47.60 -0.88
C SER A 3 -23.38 -47.06 -1.32
N THR A 4 -23.37 -46.25 -2.39
CA THR A 4 -22.37 -45.20 -2.67
C THR A 4 -23.00 -43.79 -2.73
N CYS A 5 -24.17 -43.60 -2.12
CA CYS A 5 -24.87 -42.29 -2.12
C CYS A 5 -24.64 -41.42 -0.87
N ASN A 6 -23.73 -41.78 0.04
CA ASN A 6 -23.53 -41.05 1.32
C ASN A 6 -22.17 -40.34 1.50
N TYR A 7 -21.31 -40.30 0.48
CA TYR A 7 -20.01 -39.63 0.59
C TYR A 7 -19.99 -38.18 0.08
N LEU A 8 -20.92 -37.79 -0.80
CA LEU A 8 -20.99 -36.43 -1.34
C LEU A 8 -21.84 -35.47 -0.48
N PHE A 9 -22.76 -35.98 0.32
CA PHE A 9 -23.64 -35.16 1.16
C PHE A 9 -22.98 -34.72 2.49
N ASN A 10 -22.00 -35.48 2.98
CA ASN A 10 -21.28 -35.13 4.22
C ASN A 10 -20.11 -34.15 3.99
N ILE A 11 -19.61 -34.02 2.76
CA ILE A 11 -18.57 -33.03 2.41
C ILE A 11 -19.20 -31.65 2.17
N PHE A 12 -20.43 -31.60 1.65
CA PHE A 12 -21.17 -30.34 1.48
C PHE A 12 -21.59 -29.69 2.81
N ILE A 13 -21.80 -30.48 3.86
CA ILE A 13 -22.17 -29.96 5.20
C ILE A 13 -20.91 -29.55 6.00
N PHE A 14 -19.73 -30.14 5.72
CA PHE A 14 -18.49 -29.75 6.40
C PHE A 14 -17.90 -28.43 5.87
N LEU A 15 -18.18 -28.07 4.61
CA LEU A 15 -17.80 -26.79 4.00
C LEU A 15 -18.64 -25.59 4.49
N PHE A 16 -19.74 -25.83 5.22
CA PHE A 16 -20.59 -24.76 5.76
C PHE A 16 -20.25 -24.34 7.20
N PHE A 17 -19.33 -25.05 7.88
CA PHE A 17 -19.03 -24.83 9.31
C PHE A 17 -17.65 -24.22 9.61
N LEU A 18 -16.87 -23.85 8.59
CA LEU A 18 -15.62 -23.08 8.75
C LEU A 18 -15.73 -21.80 7.92
N GLY A 19 -15.44 -20.66 8.56
CA GLY A 19 -15.92 -19.34 8.17
C GLY A 19 -15.52 -18.83 6.78
N HIS A 20 -16.45 -18.02 6.25
CA HIS A 20 -16.34 -17.13 5.09
C HIS A 20 -16.04 -17.78 3.75
N SER A 21 -17.09 -18.24 3.06
CA SER A 21 -17.05 -18.70 1.67
C SER A 21 -18.05 -17.90 0.84
N PHE A 22 -17.58 -16.98 -0.01
CA PHE A 22 -18.45 -16.27 -0.98
C PHE A 22 -17.88 -16.16 -2.40
N HIS A 23 -16.86 -16.94 -2.77
CA HIS A 23 -16.32 -16.94 -4.14
C HIS A 23 -16.92 -17.99 -5.08
N LEU A 24 -17.99 -18.69 -4.68
CA LEU A 24 -18.56 -19.82 -5.44
C LEU A 24 -19.42 -19.44 -6.67
N ASN A 25 -19.78 -18.17 -6.87
CA ASN A 25 -20.65 -17.78 -8.00
C ASN A 25 -19.92 -17.47 -9.31
N LEU A 26 -18.62 -17.15 -9.27
CA LEU A 26 -17.83 -16.76 -10.46
C LEU A 26 -17.73 -17.88 -11.51
N LEU A 27 -17.68 -19.14 -11.03
CA LEU A 27 -17.35 -20.32 -11.84
C LEU A 27 -18.56 -21.23 -12.09
N ALA A 28 -19.64 -21.09 -11.32
CA ALA A 28 -20.85 -21.89 -11.47
C ALA A 28 -21.57 -21.64 -12.81
N GLN A 29 -21.40 -20.47 -13.44
CA GLN A 29 -22.00 -20.16 -14.75
C GLN A 29 -21.26 -20.83 -15.93
N TYR A 30 -19.94 -21.01 -15.84
CA TYR A 30 -19.15 -21.74 -16.86
C TYR A 30 -19.22 -23.27 -16.70
N HIS A 31 -19.79 -23.74 -15.58
CA HIS A 31 -20.01 -25.16 -15.28
C HIS A 31 -21.03 -25.87 -16.18
N THR A 32 -21.74 -25.15 -17.06
CA THR A 32 -22.87 -25.73 -17.81
C THR A 32 -22.53 -26.34 -19.17
N LYS A 33 -21.27 -26.29 -19.67
CA LYS A 33 -20.88 -27.05 -20.88
C LYS A 33 -19.48 -27.68 -20.92
N SER A 34 -18.64 -27.55 -19.91
CA SER A 34 -17.41 -28.35 -19.82
C SER A 34 -16.97 -28.57 -18.37
N SER A 35 -16.68 -29.81 -18.01
CA SER A 35 -16.21 -30.26 -16.70
C SER A 35 -14.73 -29.94 -16.47
N VAL A 36 -14.31 -28.67 -16.66
CA VAL A 36 -12.88 -28.33 -16.92
C VAL A 36 -12.18 -27.58 -15.78
N TYR A 37 -12.84 -27.20 -14.68
CA TYR A 37 -12.15 -26.56 -13.56
C TYR A 37 -11.83 -27.58 -12.46
N PRO A 38 -10.56 -27.80 -12.10
CA PRO A 38 -10.20 -28.72 -11.03
C PRO A 38 -10.70 -28.21 -9.67
N ASP A 39 -11.19 -29.10 -8.82
CA ASP A 39 -11.53 -28.81 -7.41
C ASP A 39 -10.40 -28.07 -6.67
N GLU A 40 -9.15 -28.27 -7.11
CA GLU A 40 -7.94 -27.62 -6.60
C GLU A 40 -7.90 -26.09 -6.83
N PHE A 41 -8.44 -25.59 -7.94
CA PHE A 41 -8.52 -24.14 -8.22
C PHE A 41 -9.52 -23.44 -7.29
N ILE A 42 -10.71 -24.03 -7.15
CA ILE A 42 -11.74 -23.55 -6.23
C ILE A 42 -11.23 -23.65 -4.79
N ALA A 43 -10.56 -24.75 -4.44
CA ALA A 43 -9.93 -24.92 -3.14
C ALA A 43 -8.81 -23.91 -2.90
N LEU A 44 -8.06 -23.48 -3.92
CA LEU A 44 -7.05 -22.42 -3.76
C LEU A 44 -7.69 -21.06 -3.53
N ILE A 45 -8.72 -20.70 -4.29
CA ILE A 45 -9.45 -19.43 -4.10
C ILE A 45 -10.10 -19.40 -2.71
N ASN A 46 -10.70 -20.50 -2.27
CA ASN A 46 -11.28 -20.61 -0.92
C ASN A 46 -10.22 -20.63 0.19
N ARG A 47 -8.97 -21.00 -0.14
CA ARG A 47 -7.81 -20.93 0.75
C ARG A 47 -7.04 -19.61 0.62
N SER A 48 -7.47 -18.71 -0.28
CA SER A 48 -6.84 -17.40 -0.44
C SER A 48 -6.75 -16.76 0.94
N PRO A 49 -5.56 -16.41 1.42
CA PRO A 49 -5.43 -15.81 2.73
C PRO A 49 -6.23 -14.52 2.74
N SER A 50 -7.06 -14.29 3.76
CA SER A 50 -7.37 -12.92 4.15
C SER A 50 -6.02 -12.24 4.39
N ILE A 51 -5.69 -11.23 3.59
CA ILE A 51 -4.36 -10.63 3.66
C ILE A 51 -4.32 -9.78 4.94
N PRO A 52 -3.19 -9.77 5.66
CA PRO A 52 -3.16 -9.45 7.08
C PRO A 52 -3.82 -8.16 7.50
N ARG A 53 -4.46 -8.24 8.68
CA ARG A 53 -4.82 -7.05 9.47
C ARG A 53 -3.50 -6.35 9.81
N TYR A 54 -3.40 -5.04 9.65
CA TYR A 54 -2.17 -4.25 9.90
C TYR A 54 -1.51 -4.52 11.28
N VAL A 55 -2.27 -4.99 12.28
CA VAL A 55 -1.79 -5.46 13.59
C VAL A 55 -0.85 -6.69 13.50
N GLU A 56 -0.96 -7.51 12.47
CA GLU A 56 -0.12 -8.71 12.25
C GLU A 56 1.35 -8.39 11.94
N GLY A 57 1.65 -7.18 11.51
CA GLY A 57 3.03 -6.72 11.29
C GLY A 57 3.73 -6.25 12.57
N GLY A 58 2.98 -6.09 13.68
CA GLY A 58 3.48 -5.43 14.89
C GLY A 58 3.88 -3.97 14.65
N TYR A 59 3.31 -3.35 13.61
CA TYR A 59 3.42 -1.93 13.34
C TYR A 59 2.41 -1.17 14.20
N SER A 60 2.72 0.07 14.53
CA SER A 60 1.75 1.07 15.00
C SER A 60 1.59 2.13 13.92
N PRO A 61 0.87 1.81 12.82
CA PRO A 61 0.78 2.70 11.68
C PRO A 61 -0.27 3.80 11.89
N LEU A 62 0.10 5.02 11.53
CA LEU A 62 -0.76 6.22 11.50
C LEU A 62 -1.23 6.51 10.07
N GLY A 63 -2.31 7.28 9.92
CA GLY A 63 -2.91 7.65 8.64
C GLY A 63 -3.75 6.55 8.01
N ARG A 64 -4.41 5.72 8.82
CA ARG A 64 -5.03 4.47 8.37
C ARG A 64 -6.12 4.71 7.31
N SER A 65 -5.91 4.16 6.11
CA SER A 65 -6.87 4.22 5.00
C SER A 65 -7.78 2.98 4.99
N PRO A 66 -9.10 3.14 5.22
CA PRO A 66 -10.01 2.00 5.27
C PRO A 66 -10.27 1.40 3.88
N VAL A 67 -10.05 2.16 2.80
CA VAL A 67 -10.11 1.64 1.43
C VAL A 67 -8.99 0.62 1.18
N VAL A 68 -7.78 0.91 1.66
CA VAL A 68 -6.66 -0.04 1.60
C VAL A 68 -6.97 -1.30 2.41
N ASP A 69 -7.54 -1.14 3.61
CA ASP A 69 -7.95 -2.29 4.44
C ASP A 69 -9.01 -3.16 3.75
N ALA A 70 -9.99 -2.55 3.08
CA ALA A 70 -11.01 -3.28 2.32
C ALA A 70 -10.39 -4.13 1.19
N MET A 71 -9.42 -3.57 0.46
CA MET A 71 -8.73 -4.25 -0.64
C MET A 71 -7.82 -5.39 -0.16
N LEU A 72 -7.20 -5.26 1.01
CA LEU A 72 -6.38 -6.33 1.60
C LEU A 72 -7.26 -7.40 2.27
N GLY A 73 -8.36 -7.01 2.89
CA GLY A 73 -9.28 -7.93 3.57
C GLY A 73 -10.04 -8.84 2.62
N ASP A 74 -10.41 -8.36 1.43
CA ASP A 74 -11.05 -9.13 0.36
C ASP A 74 -10.27 -8.94 -0.97
N PRO A 75 -9.34 -9.84 -1.32
CA PRO A 75 -8.44 -9.64 -2.44
C PRO A 75 -9.11 -9.43 -3.81
N PHE A 76 -10.26 -10.06 -4.05
CA PHE A 76 -10.95 -9.94 -5.34
C PHE A 76 -11.87 -8.71 -5.40
N TYR A 77 -12.22 -8.12 -4.25
CA TYR A 77 -12.93 -6.84 -4.22
C TYR A 77 -12.14 -5.73 -4.90
N LEU A 78 -10.81 -5.76 -4.90
CA LEU A 78 -9.96 -4.78 -5.62
C LEU A 78 -10.30 -4.70 -7.12
N ALA A 79 -10.51 -5.84 -7.78
CA ALA A 79 -10.88 -5.88 -9.20
C ALA A 79 -12.31 -5.32 -9.42
N THR A 80 -13.26 -5.70 -8.56
CA THR A 80 -14.63 -5.19 -8.58
C THR A 80 -14.68 -3.67 -8.38
N TYR A 81 -13.97 -3.17 -7.37
CA TYR A 81 -13.79 -1.75 -7.09
C TYR A 81 -13.28 -1.02 -8.33
N ALA A 82 -12.20 -1.50 -8.94
CA ALA A 82 -11.59 -0.85 -10.09
C ALA A 82 -12.54 -0.78 -11.29
N LYS A 83 -13.31 -1.85 -11.54
CA LYS A 83 -14.32 -1.91 -12.61
C LYS A 83 -15.50 -0.96 -12.36
N ILE A 84 -16.02 -0.89 -11.13
CA ILE A 84 -17.12 0.02 -10.78
C ILE A 84 -16.69 1.47 -10.97
N VAL A 85 -15.50 1.82 -10.44
CA VAL A 85 -14.95 3.17 -10.53
C VAL A 85 -14.67 3.55 -11.98
N SER A 86 -13.97 2.72 -12.76
CA SER A 86 -13.64 3.02 -14.16
C SER A 86 -14.89 3.22 -15.01
N LYS A 87 -15.92 2.38 -14.85
CA LYS A 87 -17.21 2.53 -15.54
C LYS A 87 -17.88 3.87 -15.20
N LYS A 88 -17.85 4.29 -13.93
CA LYS A 88 -18.42 5.58 -13.52
C LYS A 88 -17.61 6.75 -14.08
N LEU A 89 -16.28 6.70 -14.04
CA LEU A 89 -15.40 7.73 -14.61
C LEU A 89 -15.63 7.91 -16.12
N LYS A 90 -15.73 6.80 -16.86
CA LYS A 90 -16.06 6.79 -18.29
C LYS A 90 -17.37 7.55 -18.57
N ASN A 91 -18.43 7.24 -17.82
CA ASN A 91 -19.73 7.87 -18.03
C ASN A 91 -19.75 9.37 -17.68
N VAL A 92 -19.19 9.74 -16.52
CA VAL A 92 -19.21 11.13 -16.04
C VAL A 92 -18.35 12.05 -16.90
N SER A 93 -17.22 11.56 -17.43
CA SER A 93 -16.32 12.34 -18.28
C SER A 93 -16.97 12.85 -19.59
N ILE A 94 -18.09 12.26 -20.01
CA ILE A 94 -18.83 12.68 -21.21
C ILE A 94 -19.49 14.05 -20.99
N GLU A 95 -19.92 14.34 -19.76
CA GLU A 95 -20.74 15.51 -19.42
C GLU A 95 -19.94 16.82 -19.26
N ASN A 96 -18.61 16.79 -19.41
CA ASN A 96 -17.74 17.95 -19.20
C ASN A 96 -17.87 18.59 -17.80
N SER A 97 -18.27 17.82 -16.78
CA SER A 97 -18.40 18.32 -15.41
C SER A 97 -17.20 17.90 -14.56
N LEU A 98 -16.38 18.88 -14.19
CA LEU A 98 -15.30 18.68 -13.22
C LEU A 98 -15.88 18.44 -11.81
N TYR A 99 -17.03 19.02 -11.49
CA TYR A 99 -17.71 18.79 -10.21
C TYR A 99 -18.10 17.32 -10.00
N GLU A 100 -18.78 16.71 -10.97
CA GLU A 100 -19.21 15.30 -10.88
C GLU A 100 -18.02 14.34 -10.93
N LEU A 101 -17.01 14.66 -11.76
CA LEU A 101 -15.82 13.82 -11.88
C LEU A 101 -15.00 13.84 -10.57
N SER A 102 -14.73 15.02 -10.01
CA SER A 102 -14.03 15.15 -8.73
C SER A 102 -14.81 14.52 -7.57
N THR A 103 -16.13 14.66 -7.55
CA THR A 103 -17.01 13.99 -6.58
C THR A 103 -16.87 12.47 -6.67
N THR A 104 -16.88 11.90 -7.88
CA THR A 104 -16.70 10.46 -8.11
C THR A 104 -15.34 9.99 -7.61
N CYS A 105 -14.26 10.67 -8.01
CA CYS A 105 -12.89 10.32 -7.63
C CYS A 105 -12.70 10.34 -6.10
N PHE A 106 -13.12 11.41 -5.43
CA PHE A 106 -12.88 11.54 -3.99
C PHE A 106 -13.74 10.59 -3.15
N LYS A 107 -14.96 10.23 -3.58
CA LYS A 107 -15.74 9.14 -2.93
C LYS A 107 -15.07 7.78 -3.10
N ALA A 108 -14.58 7.48 -4.31
CA ALA A 108 -13.86 6.24 -4.58
C ALA A 108 -12.58 6.15 -3.72
N GLY A 109 -11.87 7.26 -3.53
CA GLY A 109 -10.76 7.38 -2.58
C GLY A 109 -11.13 7.26 -1.10
N GLY A 110 -12.42 7.18 -0.77
CA GLY A 110 -12.92 7.01 0.61
C GLY A 110 -13.14 8.31 1.37
N ILE A 111 -13.02 9.48 0.74
CA ILE A 111 -13.19 10.77 1.41
C ILE A 111 -14.69 11.04 1.65
N PRO A 112 -15.12 11.28 2.91
CA PRO A 112 -16.51 11.53 3.25
C PRO A 112 -16.93 12.95 2.85
N ILE A 113 -17.31 13.13 1.59
CA ILE A 113 -17.71 14.43 1.05
C ILE A 113 -19.21 14.68 1.21
N SER A 114 -19.63 15.94 1.34
CA SER A 114 -21.06 16.28 1.50
C SER A 114 -21.90 15.95 0.26
N SER A 115 -23.22 15.92 0.44
CA SER A 115 -24.21 15.76 -0.64
C SER A 115 -24.09 16.87 -1.71
N GLU A 116 -24.97 16.85 -2.71
CA GLU A 116 -25.01 17.91 -3.74
C GLU A 116 -24.94 19.32 -3.13
N TYR A 117 -24.06 20.14 -3.69
CA TYR A 117 -23.89 21.54 -3.29
C TYR A 117 -24.38 22.45 -4.41
N LYS A 118 -25.14 23.48 -4.03
CA LYS A 118 -25.54 24.58 -4.92
C LYS A 118 -25.21 25.89 -4.23
N PHE A 119 -24.53 26.79 -4.94
CA PHE A 119 -24.28 28.13 -4.44
C PHE A 119 -25.60 28.88 -4.21
N SER A 120 -25.66 29.63 -3.12
CA SER A 120 -26.79 30.53 -2.88
C SER A 120 -26.90 31.57 -3.99
N SER A 121 -28.10 31.91 -4.46
CA SER A 121 -28.32 32.96 -5.46
C SER A 121 -28.05 34.38 -4.93
N TRP A 122 -27.33 34.53 -3.81
CA TRP A 122 -27.16 35.78 -3.07
C TRP A 122 -26.52 36.89 -3.91
N ALA A 123 -25.52 36.60 -4.73
CA ALA A 123 -24.88 37.64 -5.56
C ALA A 123 -25.78 38.14 -6.72
N LEU A 124 -26.82 37.39 -7.09
CA LEU A 124 -27.82 37.84 -8.07
C LEU A 124 -28.80 38.87 -7.46
N ASN A 125 -28.85 38.98 -6.13
CA ASN A 125 -29.78 39.83 -5.38
C ASN A 125 -29.14 41.09 -4.79
N ASN A 126 -27.82 41.29 -4.97
CA ASN A 126 -27.09 42.48 -4.51
C ASN A 126 -26.70 43.38 -5.69
N GLU A 127 -26.36 44.64 -5.40
CA GLU A 127 -25.89 45.57 -6.42
C GLU A 127 -24.53 45.11 -6.99
N ILE A 128 -24.50 44.92 -8.31
CA ILE A 128 -23.28 44.58 -9.05
C ILE A 128 -22.39 45.83 -9.09
N PRO A 129 -21.09 45.75 -8.75
CA PRO A 129 -20.23 46.92 -8.75
C PRO A 129 -20.16 47.60 -10.12
N ASP A 130 -20.16 48.93 -10.13
CA ASP A 130 -20.18 49.75 -11.36
C ASP A 130 -19.08 49.36 -12.35
N LYS A 131 -17.89 48.99 -11.86
CA LYS A 131 -16.76 48.58 -12.71
C LYS A 131 -17.12 47.35 -13.57
N PHE A 132 -17.86 46.39 -13.02
CA PHE A 132 -18.33 45.22 -13.78
C PHE A 132 -19.37 45.61 -14.82
N ILE A 133 -20.30 46.51 -14.49
CA ILE A 133 -21.34 46.99 -15.42
C ILE A 133 -20.74 47.84 -16.55
N GLN A 134 -19.68 48.59 -16.27
CA GLN A 134 -18.96 49.40 -17.26
C GLN A 134 -18.08 48.56 -18.19
N SER A 135 -17.61 47.39 -17.72
CA SER A 135 -16.67 46.53 -18.47
C SER A 135 -17.37 45.41 -19.24
N PHE A 136 -18.56 44.98 -18.82
CA PHE A 136 -19.30 43.86 -19.41
C PHE A 136 -20.79 44.22 -19.58
N ASN A 137 -21.53 43.45 -20.39
CA ASN A 137 -22.98 43.64 -20.49
C ASN A 137 -23.66 43.23 -19.15
N LYS A 138 -24.83 43.81 -18.85
CA LYS A 138 -25.51 43.65 -17.56
C LYS A 138 -25.69 42.19 -17.11
N GLU A 139 -26.07 41.30 -18.02
CA GLU A 139 -26.28 39.89 -17.69
C GLU A 139 -24.96 39.18 -17.37
N LEU A 140 -23.93 39.41 -18.19
CA LEU A 140 -22.60 38.85 -18.00
C LEU A 140 -21.90 39.43 -16.77
N SER A 141 -22.10 40.72 -16.46
CA SER A 141 -21.62 41.34 -15.22
C SER A 141 -22.20 40.63 -13.99
N ALA A 142 -23.48 40.28 -14.02
CA ALA A 142 -24.14 39.56 -12.92
C ALA A 142 -23.54 38.16 -12.73
N LYS A 143 -23.34 37.42 -13.83
CA LYS A 143 -22.75 36.08 -13.80
C LYS A 143 -21.27 36.09 -13.38
N LEU A 144 -20.46 37.01 -13.91
CA LEU A 144 -19.04 37.16 -13.55
C LEU A 144 -18.86 37.60 -12.08
N TYR A 145 -19.71 38.51 -11.59
CA TYR A 145 -19.69 38.87 -10.18
C TYR A 145 -20.17 37.73 -9.28
N PHE A 146 -21.15 36.93 -9.73
CA PHE A 146 -21.59 35.74 -9.01
C PHE A 146 -20.49 34.68 -8.85
N ILE A 147 -19.73 34.37 -9.91
CA ILE A 147 -18.61 33.42 -9.80
C ILE A 147 -17.49 33.98 -8.92
N TRP A 148 -17.21 35.29 -8.99
CA TRP A 148 -16.24 35.94 -8.11
C TRP A 148 -16.66 35.86 -6.64
N PHE A 149 -17.92 36.20 -6.35
CA PHE A 149 -18.46 36.11 -4.99
C PHE A 149 -18.43 34.68 -4.46
N SER A 150 -18.79 33.70 -5.29
CA SER A 150 -18.73 32.27 -4.96
C SER A 150 -17.30 31.85 -4.65
N PHE A 151 -16.32 32.30 -5.45
CA PHE A 151 -14.89 32.07 -5.19
C PHE A 151 -14.47 32.64 -3.82
N MET A 152 -14.84 33.87 -3.50
CA MET A 152 -14.51 34.49 -2.20
C MET A 152 -15.12 33.73 -1.02
N GLN A 153 -16.33 33.18 -1.16
CA GLN A 153 -16.92 32.33 -0.13
C GLN A 153 -16.08 31.08 0.09
N VAL A 154 -15.72 30.38 -0.98
CA VAL A 154 -14.89 29.17 -0.91
C VAL A 154 -13.51 29.48 -0.33
N TYR A 155 -12.89 30.60 -0.72
CA TYR A 155 -11.61 31.04 -0.16
C TYR A 155 -11.68 31.18 1.37
N ARG A 156 -12.71 31.88 1.88
CA ARG A 156 -12.91 32.08 3.33
C ARG A 156 -13.16 30.77 4.07
N GLU A 157 -13.91 29.85 3.47
CA GLU A 157 -14.12 28.52 4.03
C GLU A 157 -12.80 27.72 4.11
N SER A 158 -12.03 27.68 3.01
CA SER A 158 -10.70 27.05 2.99
C SER A 158 -9.76 27.66 4.03
N GLU A 159 -9.75 28.99 4.14
CA GLU A 159 -8.93 29.70 5.12
C GLU A 159 -9.32 29.32 6.54
N ALA A 160 -10.63 29.30 6.85
CA ALA A 160 -11.16 28.93 8.14
C ALA A 160 -10.76 27.50 8.54
N ILE A 161 -10.82 26.53 7.61
CA ILE A 161 -10.39 25.15 7.85
C ILE A 161 -8.90 25.10 8.24
N LEU A 162 -8.08 25.90 7.57
CA LEU A 162 -6.64 25.95 7.80
C LEU A 162 -6.24 26.79 9.04
N THR A 163 -7.16 27.43 9.75
CA THR A 163 -6.83 28.20 10.98
C THR A 163 -6.41 27.32 12.15
N VAL A 164 -6.66 26.00 12.07
CA VAL A 164 -6.15 24.99 13.02
C VAL A 164 -4.63 24.91 13.03
N LEU A 165 -3.97 25.43 11.98
CA LEU A 165 -2.53 25.62 11.94
C LEU A 165 -2.18 27.09 12.16
N SER A 166 -1.21 27.37 13.03
CA SER A 166 -0.64 28.71 13.20
C SER A 166 0.10 29.18 11.94
N LYS A 167 0.38 30.49 11.84
CA LYS A 167 1.18 31.03 10.72
C LYS A 167 2.59 30.44 10.70
N GLU A 168 3.18 30.26 11.88
CA GLU A 168 4.52 29.68 12.07
C GLU A 168 4.55 28.21 11.66
N GLU A 169 3.50 27.44 11.96
CA GLU A 169 3.39 26.04 11.57
C GLU A 169 3.23 25.89 10.05
N LYS A 170 2.38 26.72 9.41
CA LYS A 170 2.26 26.76 7.95
C LYS A 170 3.59 27.11 7.28
N GLN A 171 4.30 28.09 7.83
CA GLN A 171 5.63 28.47 7.36
C GLN A 171 6.64 27.33 7.54
N TRP A 172 6.61 26.64 8.69
CA TRP A 172 7.46 25.47 8.93
C TRP A 172 7.21 24.37 7.90
N ILE A 173 5.95 24.05 7.60
CA ILE A 173 5.59 23.07 6.55
C ILE A 173 6.18 23.50 5.20
N ARG A 174 5.98 24.77 4.83
CA ARG A 174 6.52 25.36 3.61
C ARG A 174 8.05 25.33 3.51
N ASP A 175 8.76 25.45 4.62
CA ASP A 175 10.22 25.46 4.64
C ASP A 175 10.82 24.04 4.71
N ASN A 176 10.03 23.04 5.09
CA ASN A 176 10.52 21.69 5.38
C ASN A 176 9.87 20.57 4.53
N TYR A 177 8.94 20.86 3.62
CA TYR A 177 8.19 19.87 2.83
C TYR A 177 9.03 18.74 2.20
N GLU A 178 10.24 19.02 1.71
CA GLU A 178 11.13 18.01 1.12
C GLU A 178 11.61 16.98 2.17
N THR A 179 11.71 17.37 3.44
CA THR A 179 12.27 16.53 4.50
C THR A 179 11.40 15.31 4.86
N PHE A 180 10.14 15.26 4.39
CA PHE A 180 9.32 14.05 4.49
C PHE A 180 9.90 12.89 3.66
N PHE A 181 10.35 13.17 2.42
CA PHE A 181 10.88 12.15 1.50
C PHE A 181 12.40 12.01 1.52
N PHE A 182 13.10 13.10 1.84
CA PHE A 182 14.57 13.21 1.72
C PHE A 182 15.30 13.35 3.06
N GLY A 183 14.57 13.35 4.19
CA GLY A 183 15.16 13.49 5.52
C GLY A 183 15.77 14.89 5.78
N LYS A 184 16.57 15.02 6.85
CA LYS A 184 17.14 16.31 7.31
C LYS A 184 18.37 16.78 6.53
N SER A 185 19.08 15.87 5.89
CA SER A 185 20.33 16.18 5.18
C SER A 185 20.09 17.01 3.92
N GLY A 186 18.86 16.99 3.38
CA GLY A 186 18.53 17.54 2.07
C GLY A 186 19.28 16.82 0.93
N GLY A 187 18.86 17.06 -0.31
CA GLY A 187 19.51 16.54 -1.52
C GLY A 187 18.81 15.33 -2.15
N ASP A 188 19.49 14.70 -3.12
CA ASP A 188 18.90 13.70 -4.03
C ASP A 188 18.75 12.28 -3.43
N GLN A 189 19.10 12.08 -2.15
CA GLN A 189 19.03 10.76 -1.50
C GLN A 189 17.71 10.57 -0.75
N TYR A 190 16.90 9.63 -1.23
CA TYR A 190 15.62 9.26 -0.64
C TYR A 190 15.79 8.52 0.70
N ASP A 191 15.08 8.97 1.72
CA ASP A 191 15.12 8.46 3.09
C ASP A 191 13.69 8.31 3.66
N PHE A 192 12.82 7.60 2.94
CA PHE A 192 11.40 7.48 3.36
C PHE A 192 10.78 6.08 3.23
N PHE A 193 11.38 5.14 2.50
CA PHE A 193 10.91 3.76 2.47
C PHE A 193 11.08 3.10 3.84
N THR A 194 12.27 3.26 4.42
CA THR A 194 12.67 2.68 5.70
C THR A 194 13.60 3.69 6.34
N SER A 195 13.03 4.58 7.15
CA SER A 195 13.74 5.74 7.71
C SER A 195 13.77 5.70 9.23
N ASP A 196 14.82 6.22 9.87
CA ASP A 196 14.84 6.52 11.30
C ASP A 196 14.50 8.00 11.60
N SER A 197 14.08 8.75 10.57
CA SER A 197 13.67 10.14 10.66
C SER A 197 12.37 10.31 11.43
N GLN A 198 12.37 11.23 12.40
CA GLN A 198 11.16 11.64 13.15
C GLN A 198 10.31 12.67 12.39
N THR A 199 10.79 13.15 11.24
CA THR A 199 10.13 14.21 10.48
C THR A 199 8.71 13.83 10.00
N PRO A 200 8.47 12.62 9.46
CA PRO A 200 7.13 12.19 9.08
C PRO A 200 6.09 12.28 10.21
N LEU A 201 6.48 11.98 11.46
CA LEU A 201 5.58 12.11 12.62
C LEU A 201 5.12 13.56 12.82
N LYS A 202 6.03 14.53 12.70
CA LYS A 202 5.69 15.95 12.85
C LYS A 202 4.77 16.45 11.72
N PHE A 203 4.97 15.98 10.48
CA PHE A 203 4.01 16.27 9.41
C PHE A 203 2.65 15.64 9.71
N PHE A 204 2.62 14.39 10.15
CA PHE A 204 1.37 13.72 10.51
C PHE A 204 0.62 14.44 11.63
N GLU A 205 1.33 14.91 12.67
CA GLU A 205 0.74 15.73 13.73
C GLU A 205 -0.01 16.94 13.16
N PHE A 206 0.60 17.68 12.23
CA PHE A 206 -0.07 18.82 11.59
C PHE A 206 -1.25 18.38 10.72
N ALA A 207 -1.07 17.32 9.92
CA ALA A 207 -2.10 16.82 9.01
C ALA A 207 -3.33 16.35 9.79
N SER A 208 -3.11 15.73 10.95
CA SER A 208 -4.16 15.20 11.83
C SER A 208 -5.09 16.27 12.39
N ARG A 209 -4.77 17.56 12.27
CA ARG A 209 -5.63 18.67 12.73
C ARG A 209 -6.52 19.23 11.62
N ILE A 210 -6.20 18.95 10.35
CA ILE A 210 -6.92 19.51 9.19
C ILE A 210 -8.14 18.66 8.87
N ASP A 211 -9.27 19.33 8.64
CA ASP A 211 -10.49 18.70 8.15
C ASP A 211 -10.40 18.53 6.61
N LEU A 212 -9.73 17.45 6.18
CA LEU A 212 -9.54 17.12 4.77
C LEU A 212 -10.87 16.95 4.00
N PRO A 213 -11.95 16.35 4.58
CA PRO A 213 -13.26 16.31 3.94
C PRO A 213 -13.80 17.68 3.59
N LYS A 214 -13.79 18.64 4.54
CA LYS A 214 -14.25 20.00 4.26
C LYS A 214 -13.38 20.71 3.23
N LEU A 215 -12.07 20.51 3.26
CA LEU A 215 -11.16 21.11 2.27
C LEU A 215 -11.39 20.52 0.87
N THR A 216 -11.72 19.23 0.78
CA THR A 216 -12.13 18.55 -0.45
C THR A 216 -13.45 19.11 -0.98
N ASP A 217 -14.41 19.42 -0.10
CA ASP A 217 -15.64 20.09 -0.50
C ASP A 217 -15.40 21.51 -1.05
N CYS A 218 -14.44 22.26 -0.51
CA CYS A 218 -14.02 23.54 -1.09
C CYS A 218 -13.51 23.38 -2.53
N ALA A 219 -12.72 22.33 -2.81
CA ALA A 219 -12.28 22.02 -4.18
C ALA A 219 -13.44 21.69 -5.13
N ARG A 220 -14.42 20.91 -4.67
CA ARG A 220 -15.64 20.63 -5.44
C ARG A 220 -16.41 21.92 -5.73
N LYS A 221 -16.52 22.84 -4.77
CA LYS A 221 -17.16 24.13 -5.01
C LYS A 221 -16.42 24.96 -6.06
N LEU A 222 -15.08 24.95 -6.09
CA LEU A 222 -14.33 25.57 -7.18
C LEU A 222 -14.53 24.85 -8.53
N ALA A 223 -14.63 23.52 -8.54
CA ALA A 223 -14.98 22.77 -9.74
C ALA A 223 -16.36 23.17 -10.30
N LEU A 224 -17.33 23.45 -9.44
CA LEU A 224 -18.62 23.97 -9.86
C LEU A 224 -18.49 25.37 -10.49
N ILE A 225 -17.60 26.23 -10.00
CA ILE A 225 -17.30 27.53 -10.64
C ILE A 225 -16.69 27.31 -12.03
N VAL A 226 -15.81 26.33 -12.19
CA VAL A 226 -15.24 25.94 -13.50
C VAL A 226 -16.35 25.50 -14.45
N ASP A 227 -17.25 24.62 -14.00
CA ASP A 227 -18.36 24.09 -14.82
C ASP A 227 -19.33 25.21 -15.24
N LEU A 228 -19.67 26.13 -14.33
CA LEU A 228 -20.47 27.32 -14.63
C LEU A 228 -19.79 28.23 -15.66
N THR A 229 -18.47 28.41 -15.53
CA THR A 229 -17.68 29.22 -16.49
C THR A 229 -17.63 28.54 -17.87
N TYR A 230 -17.52 27.20 -17.92
CA TYR A 230 -17.59 26.43 -19.16
C TYR A 230 -18.95 26.54 -19.84
N GLN A 231 -20.05 26.55 -19.08
CA GLN A 231 -21.40 26.75 -19.61
C GLN A 231 -21.56 28.14 -20.25
N MET A 232 -20.89 29.16 -19.70
CA MET A 232 -20.91 30.53 -20.21
C MET A 232 -19.89 30.81 -21.33
N ARG A 233 -19.14 29.81 -21.79
CA ARG A 233 -18.00 30.02 -22.70
C ARG A 233 -18.32 30.82 -23.97
N ASP A 234 -19.51 30.62 -24.55
CA ASP A 234 -19.92 31.32 -25.77
C ASP A 234 -20.21 32.81 -25.50
N GLU A 235 -20.77 33.14 -24.33
CA GLU A 235 -20.97 34.52 -23.87
C GLU A 235 -19.65 35.21 -23.51
N ILE A 236 -18.71 34.45 -22.94
CA ILE A 236 -17.38 34.92 -22.56
C ILE A 236 -16.51 35.17 -23.81
N ALA A 237 -16.66 34.36 -24.86
CA ALA A 237 -15.87 34.46 -26.09
C ALA A 237 -16.05 35.81 -26.81
N VAL A 238 -17.19 36.48 -26.63
CA VAL A 238 -17.50 37.78 -27.26
C VAL A 238 -17.11 39.00 -26.42
N ILE A 239 -16.51 38.80 -25.24
CA ILE A 239 -16.00 39.89 -24.39
C ILE A 239 -14.92 40.68 -25.16
N ASN A 240 -15.07 42.00 -25.19
CA ASN A 240 -14.07 42.92 -25.73
C ASN A 240 -13.48 43.79 -24.62
N LEU A 241 -12.21 43.55 -24.27
CA LEU A 241 -11.48 44.29 -23.26
C LEU A 241 -10.29 45.02 -23.90
N LYS A 242 -10.16 46.33 -23.62
CA LYS A 242 -8.99 47.11 -24.07
C LYS A 242 -7.74 46.85 -23.22
N ASN A 243 -7.95 46.64 -21.93
CA ASN A 243 -6.93 46.30 -20.94
C ASN A 243 -7.51 45.21 -20.04
N ASP A 244 -6.65 44.50 -19.31
CA ASP A 244 -7.09 43.52 -18.33
C ASP A 244 -8.03 44.15 -17.30
N PHE A 245 -9.10 43.41 -16.99
CA PHE A 245 -10.00 43.77 -15.92
C PHE A 245 -9.42 43.23 -14.61
N VAL A 246 -8.95 44.12 -13.75
CA VAL A 246 -8.45 43.79 -12.41
C VAL A 246 -9.45 44.24 -11.35
N TRP A 247 -9.88 43.35 -10.48
CA TRP A 247 -10.74 43.65 -9.34
C TRP A 247 -10.11 43.15 -8.05
N GLU A 248 -10.07 44.00 -7.03
CA GLU A 248 -9.52 43.66 -5.72
C GLU A 248 -10.58 43.92 -4.65
N GLU A 249 -10.86 42.92 -3.83
CA GLU A 249 -11.90 42.98 -2.79
C GLU A 249 -11.52 42.06 -1.64
N ASN A 250 -11.59 42.57 -0.40
CA ASN A 250 -11.19 41.83 0.81
C ASN A 250 -9.75 41.28 0.77
N GLY A 251 -8.84 41.95 0.06
CA GLY A 251 -7.45 41.51 -0.11
C GLY A 251 -7.27 40.36 -1.11
N LEU A 252 -8.32 39.97 -1.84
CA LEU A 252 -8.28 38.97 -2.91
C LEU A 252 -8.31 39.66 -4.27
N LYS A 253 -7.67 39.04 -5.26
CA LYS A 253 -7.51 39.60 -6.60
C LYS A 253 -8.12 38.71 -7.70
N LEU A 254 -9.00 39.31 -8.49
CA LEU A 254 -9.53 38.78 -9.74
C LEU A 254 -8.86 39.48 -10.92
N ILE A 255 -8.37 38.69 -11.88
CA ILE A 255 -7.90 39.19 -13.18
C ILE A 255 -8.69 38.49 -14.28
N ILE A 256 -9.31 39.27 -15.17
CA ILE A 256 -9.87 38.79 -16.43
C ILE A 256 -9.05 39.41 -17.56
N SER A 257 -8.32 38.59 -18.29
CA SER A 257 -7.39 39.05 -19.35
C SER A 257 -7.84 38.58 -20.72
N LYS A 258 -7.71 39.44 -21.74
CA LYS A 258 -7.86 39.08 -23.17
C LYS A 258 -6.52 39.23 -23.92
N GLN A 259 -5.40 39.31 -23.20
CA GLN A 259 -4.07 39.41 -23.80
C GLN A 259 -3.79 38.20 -24.70
N GLN A 260 -3.05 38.38 -25.78
CA GLN A 260 -2.68 37.30 -26.70
C GLN A 260 -1.18 37.35 -26.96
N ASN A 261 -0.55 36.18 -27.12
CA ASN A 261 0.89 36.06 -27.35
C ASN A 261 1.73 36.85 -26.33
N SER A 262 1.24 36.93 -25.08
CA SER A 262 1.79 37.79 -24.04
C SER A 262 2.43 36.98 -22.93
N THR A 263 3.37 37.60 -22.22
CA THR A 263 4.02 37.01 -21.04
C THR A 263 3.42 37.61 -19.78
N ILE A 264 2.82 36.77 -18.94
CA ILE A 264 2.05 37.17 -17.76
C ILE A 264 2.77 36.70 -16.51
N HIS A 265 3.16 37.64 -15.66
CA HIS A 265 3.84 37.39 -14.38
C HIS A 265 2.94 37.64 -13.16
N GLU A 266 1.81 38.31 -13.36
CA GLU A 266 0.98 38.74 -12.23
C GLU A 266 0.16 37.58 -11.67
N ASN A 267 0.34 37.35 -10.36
CA ASN A 267 -0.42 36.36 -9.60
C ASN A 267 -1.83 36.87 -9.28
N ALA A 268 -2.78 35.94 -9.21
CA ALA A 268 -4.15 36.22 -8.80
C ALA A 268 -4.71 35.09 -7.95
N ASP A 269 -5.70 35.41 -7.11
CA ASP A 269 -6.53 34.42 -6.43
C ASP A 269 -7.47 33.75 -7.43
N PHE A 270 -8.05 34.53 -8.34
CA PHE A 270 -8.82 34.03 -9.48
C PHE A 270 -8.33 34.70 -10.77
N PHE A 271 -7.80 33.90 -11.70
CA PHE A 271 -7.42 34.32 -13.04
C PHE A 271 -8.36 33.71 -14.08
N LEU A 272 -8.97 34.54 -14.93
CA LEU A 272 -9.77 34.11 -16.08
C LEU A 272 -9.08 34.60 -17.36
N ASP A 273 -8.40 33.70 -18.05
CA ASP A 273 -7.73 33.96 -19.31
C ASP A 273 -8.69 33.72 -20.47
N LEU A 274 -9.12 34.82 -21.08
CA LEU A 274 -9.88 34.84 -22.32
C LEU A 274 -8.96 34.87 -23.55
N GLY A 275 -7.68 35.13 -23.33
CA GLY A 275 -6.64 35.28 -24.33
C GLY A 275 -6.30 33.99 -25.06
N SER A 276 -5.26 34.05 -25.90
CA SER A 276 -4.74 32.87 -26.58
C SER A 276 -3.24 32.93 -26.72
N ASN A 277 -2.58 31.79 -26.56
CA ASN A 277 -1.14 31.60 -26.77
C ASN A 277 -0.25 32.41 -25.82
N ASN A 278 -0.67 32.55 -24.57
CA ASN A 278 0.06 33.28 -23.53
C ASN A 278 1.12 32.40 -22.86
N THR A 279 2.14 33.04 -22.30
CA THR A 279 3.13 32.39 -21.42
C THR A 279 2.93 32.89 -20.00
N PHE A 280 2.52 31.99 -19.11
CA PHE A 280 2.27 32.28 -17.69
C PHE A 280 3.47 31.90 -16.84
N TYR A 281 4.03 32.91 -16.16
CA TYR A 281 5.01 32.76 -15.07
C TYR A 281 4.39 33.01 -13.69
N ASN A 282 3.06 33.14 -13.64
CA ASN A 282 2.31 33.34 -12.42
C ASN A 282 1.99 32.01 -11.72
N ASN A 283 1.19 32.08 -10.66
CA ASN A 283 0.77 30.93 -9.87
C ASN A 283 -0.08 29.92 -10.67
N ALA A 284 -0.80 30.37 -11.71
CA ALA A 284 -1.65 29.55 -12.56
C ALA A 284 -2.58 28.62 -11.75
N GLY A 285 -3.33 29.19 -10.79
CA GLY A 285 -4.25 28.43 -9.94
C GLY A 285 -3.55 27.62 -8.84
N GLY A 286 -2.24 27.80 -8.66
CA GLY A 286 -1.50 27.29 -7.52
C GLY A 286 -1.64 28.19 -6.29
N THR A 287 -1.60 27.56 -5.12
CA THR A 287 -1.69 28.19 -3.79
C THR A 287 -0.41 28.89 -3.35
N GLU A 288 0.70 28.69 -4.07
CA GLU A 288 2.01 29.24 -3.72
C GLU A 288 2.47 28.86 -2.29
N GLY A 289 1.83 27.85 -1.71
CA GLY A 289 2.08 27.22 -0.41
C GLY A 289 1.56 27.93 0.84
N THR A 290 0.85 29.05 0.72
CA THR A 290 0.18 29.70 1.88
C THR A 290 -1.22 30.24 1.56
N ARG A 291 -1.60 30.33 0.29
CA ARG A 291 -2.92 30.82 -0.14
C ARG A 291 -3.98 29.75 0.10
N ALA A 292 -5.11 30.14 0.69
CA ALA A 292 -6.17 29.20 1.03
C ALA A 292 -6.88 28.61 -0.19
N ALA A 293 -7.05 29.39 -1.25
CA ALA A 293 -7.60 28.93 -2.52
C ALA A 293 -7.04 29.73 -3.71
N ALA A 294 -6.83 29.06 -4.85
CA ALA A 294 -6.44 29.68 -6.11
C ALA A 294 -7.19 29.01 -7.28
N LEU A 295 -7.66 29.82 -8.24
CA LEU A 295 -8.38 29.36 -9.42
C LEU A 295 -7.80 30.03 -10.67
N HIS A 296 -7.48 29.23 -11.68
CA HIS A 296 -7.13 29.72 -13.02
C HIS A 296 -7.97 28.99 -14.05
N ILE A 297 -8.68 29.73 -14.89
CA ILE A 297 -9.47 29.20 -15.99
C ILE A 297 -8.97 29.82 -17.29
N SER A 298 -8.51 29.01 -18.24
CA SER A 298 -8.20 29.46 -19.60
C SER A 298 -9.23 28.93 -20.60
N MET A 299 -9.76 29.84 -21.40
CA MET A 299 -10.83 29.55 -22.35
C MET A 299 -10.30 28.92 -23.64
N GLU A 300 -9.15 29.38 -24.13
CA GLU A 300 -8.60 28.96 -25.42
C GLU A 300 -7.08 29.21 -25.56
N GLY A 301 -6.51 28.70 -26.65
CA GLY A 301 -5.13 28.95 -27.05
C GLY A 301 -4.11 27.91 -26.57
N ASN A 302 -2.93 27.95 -27.18
CA ASN A 302 -1.81 27.07 -26.86
C ASN A 302 -0.91 27.76 -25.83
N ASN A 303 -1.26 27.63 -24.55
CA ASN A 303 -0.60 28.38 -23.48
C ASN A 303 0.61 27.63 -22.91
N ASN A 304 1.62 28.38 -22.47
CA ASN A 304 2.80 27.85 -21.80
C ASN A 304 2.78 28.26 -20.32
N TYR A 305 2.62 27.31 -19.42
CA TYR A 305 2.70 27.51 -17.98
C TYR A 305 4.09 27.13 -17.48
N ILE A 306 4.82 28.10 -16.94
CA ILE A 306 6.21 27.92 -16.49
C ILE A 306 6.32 28.40 -15.05
N GLY A 307 6.75 27.53 -14.15
CA GLY A 307 7.02 27.93 -12.78
C GLY A 307 7.99 27.00 -12.07
N ASN A 308 8.16 27.22 -10.77
CA ASN A 308 9.11 26.45 -9.96
C ASN A 308 8.38 25.43 -9.08
N ARG A 309 7.69 25.89 -8.04
CA ARG A 309 6.99 25.05 -7.05
C ARG A 309 5.67 25.67 -6.63
N PHE A 310 4.71 24.84 -6.25
CA PHE A 310 3.40 25.23 -5.72
C PHE A 310 2.53 26.03 -6.70
N VAL A 311 2.72 25.77 -8.00
CA VAL A 311 2.02 26.43 -9.12
C VAL A 311 1.20 25.42 -9.93
N GLN A 312 0.47 25.90 -10.93
CA GLN A 312 -0.22 25.07 -11.93
C GLN A 312 -1.25 24.14 -11.26
N GLY A 313 -2.27 24.74 -10.63
CA GLY A 313 -3.33 24.01 -9.94
C GLY A 313 -2.89 23.28 -8.66
N CYS A 314 -1.71 23.58 -8.10
CA CYS A 314 -1.22 22.93 -6.89
C CYS A 314 -1.95 23.38 -5.62
N GLY A 315 -2.46 22.41 -4.85
CA GLY A 315 -3.01 22.58 -3.51
C GLY A 315 -1.97 22.25 -2.44
N PHE A 316 -1.07 23.19 -2.14
CA PHE A 316 -0.18 23.13 -0.99
C PHE A 316 -0.76 23.98 0.13
N LEU A 317 -1.22 23.37 1.23
CA LEU A 317 -1.94 24.05 2.30
C LEU A 317 -3.10 24.92 1.78
N GLY A 318 -4.07 24.30 1.12
CA GLY A 318 -5.21 24.98 0.51
C GLY A 318 -5.73 24.25 -0.73
N VAL A 319 -6.53 24.96 -1.52
CA VAL A 319 -7.16 24.43 -2.72
C VAL A 319 -6.61 25.10 -3.98
N GLY A 320 -6.00 24.33 -4.88
CA GLY A 320 -5.52 24.82 -6.18
C GLY A 320 -6.34 24.25 -7.34
N VAL A 321 -6.76 25.10 -8.28
CA VAL A 321 -7.49 24.67 -9.47
C VAL A 321 -6.96 25.36 -10.73
N LEU A 322 -6.56 24.56 -11.73
CA LEU A 322 -6.23 25.03 -13.06
C LEU A 322 -7.09 24.30 -14.10
N ALA A 323 -7.88 25.03 -14.87
CA ALA A 323 -8.79 24.48 -15.87
C ALA A 323 -8.56 25.13 -17.23
N ASN A 324 -8.18 24.36 -18.24
CA ASN A 324 -8.10 24.82 -19.61
C ASN A 324 -9.11 24.07 -20.48
N PHE A 325 -9.92 24.83 -21.21
CA PHE A 325 -10.98 24.24 -22.02
C PHE A 325 -10.50 23.82 -23.41
N LYS A 326 -9.44 24.46 -23.93
CA LYS A 326 -8.96 24.18 -25.29
C LYS A 326 -7.49 24.53 -25.49
N GLY A 327 -6.87 23.84 -26.45
CA GLY A 327 -5.56 24.16 -27.01
C GLY A 327 -4.45 23.19 -26.59
N ASN A 328 -3.33 23.23 -27.30
CA ASN A 328 -2.16 22.43 -27.00
C ASN A 328 -1.32 23.15 -25.96
N ASN A 329 -1.48 22.80 -24.69
CA ASN A 329 -0.85 23.51 -23.58
C ASN A 329 0.43 22.81 -23.10
N SER A 330 1.40 23.61 -22.67
CA SER A 330 2.64 23.13 -22.07
C SER A 330 2.71 23.52 -20.61
N PHE A 331 3.03 22.58 -19.73
CA PHE A 331 3.18 22.76 -18.29
C PHE A 331 4.59 22.35 -17.91
N LYS A 332 5.38 23.30 -17.43
CA LYS A 332 6.75 23.06 -16.97
C LYS A 332 6.92 23.58 -15.56
N ALA A 333 7.28 22.69 -14.64
CA ALA A 333 7.59 23.03 -13.26
C ALA A 333 8.79 22.23 -12.76
N ASN A 334 9.40 22.66 -11.65
CA ASN A 334 10.43 21.84 -11.00
C ASN A 334 9.77 20.75 -10.16
N SER A 335 9.05 21.10 -9.09
CA SER A 335 8.47 20.11 -8.18
C SER A 335 7.17 20.61 -7.53
N TYR A 336 6.39 19.73 -6.89
CA TYR A 336 5.19 20.09 -6.11
C TYR A 336 4.25 21.01 -6.89
N SER A 337 3.88 20.62 -8.11
CA SER A 337 3.10 21.42 -9.06
C SER A 337 2.24 20.52 -9.95
N GLN A 338 1.51 21.09 -10.92
CA GLN A 338 0.73 20.32 -11.91
C GLN A 338 -0.35 19.44 -11.25
N GLY A 339 -1.23 20.07 -10.48
CA GLY A 339 -2.28 19.36 -9.76
C GLY A 339 -1.78 18.52 -8.59
N ALA A 340 -0.59 18.83 -8.03
CA ALA A 340 -0.10 18.19 -6.81
C ALA A 340 -0.83 18.69 -5.55
N ALA A 341 -1.05 17.80 -4.59
CA ALA A 341 -1.68 18.07 -3.31
C ALA A 341 -0.76 17.70 -2.13
N PHE A 342 -0.42 18.69 -1.30
CA PHE A 342 0.37 18.50 -0.08
C PHE A 342 -0.34 19.27 1.04
N PHE A 343 -0.96 18.57 2.00
CA PHE A 343 -1.86 19.19 2.99
C PHE A 343 -3.06 19.95 2.38
N GLY A 344 -3.39 19.67 1.12
CA GLY A 344 -4.33 20.45 0.34
C GLY A 344 -5.09 19.62 -0.67
N VAL A 345 -5.81 20.30 -1.56
CA VAL A 345 -6.59 19.66 -2.61
C VAL A 345 -6.31 20.33 -3.95
N ALA A 346 -6.11 19.53 -4.99
CA ALA A 346 -5.64 20.01 -6.28
C ALA A 346 -6.48 19.46 -7.43
N LEU A 347 -6.96 20.34 -8.32
CA LEU A 347 -7.65 19.95 -9.55
C LEU A 347 -6.93 20.57 -10.75
N LEU A 348 -6.54 19.74 -11.72
CA LEU A 348 -5.99 20.20 -12.99
C LEU A 348 -6.81 19.59 -14.12
N MET A 349 -7.37 20.41 -15.00
CA MET A 349 -8.22 19.96 -16.09
C MET A 349 -7.73 20.51 -17.44
N ASN A 350 -7.66 19.65 -18.44
CA ASN A 350 -7.51 19.99 -19.85
C ASN A 350 -8.56 19.21 -20.67
N LEU A 351 -9.49 19.91 -21.32
CA LEU A 351 -10.58 19.25 -22.05
C LEU A 351 -10.24 18.89 -23.50
N GLU A 352 -9.39 19.68 -24.17
CA GLU A 352 -8.99 19.46 -25.56
C GLU A 352 -7.52 19.78 -25.76
N GLY A 353 -6.94 19.19 -26.81
CA GLY A 353 -5.58 19.47 -27.29
C GLY A 353 -4.52 18.48 -26.82
N ASN A 354 -3.39 18.47 -27.52
CA ASN A 354 -2.24 17.63 -27.18
C ASN A 354 -1.40 18.37 -26.15
N ASN A 355 -1.44 17.93 -24.89
CA ASN A 355 -0.81 18.63 -23.79
C ASN A 355 0.55 18.04 -23.43
N HIS A 356 1.48 18.88 -23.00
CA HIS A 356 2.82 18.47 -22.58
C HIS A 356 3.03 18.85 -21.11
N TYR A 357 3.26 17.85 -20.26
CA TYR A 357 3.53 18.04 -18.84
C TYR A 357 4.96 17.59 -18.53
N GLU A 358 5.78 18.50 -18.01
CA GLU A 358 7.16 18.24 -17.60
C GLU A 358 7.35 18.69 -16.15
N ILE A 359 7.73 17.75 -15.28
CA ILE A 359 8.09 18.01 -13.88
C ILE A 359 9.29 17.14 -13.48
N ASP A 360 9.96 17.50 -12.38
CA ASP A 360 10.97 16.65 -11.77
C ASP A 360 10.35 15.70 -10.74
N PHE A 361 9.81 16.24 -9.64
CA PHE A 361 9.30 15.47 -8.50
C PHE A 361 7.93 15.96 -8.01
N PHE A 362 7.07 15.04 -7.53
CA PHE A 362 5.79 15.36 -6.88
C PHE A 362 4.85 16.22 -7.75
N GLY A 363 4.26 15.63 -8.79
CA GLY A 363 3.36 16.35 -9.70
C GLY A 363 2.40 15.48 -10.48
N GLN A 364 1.67 16.08 -11.43
CA GLN A 364 0.75 15.35 -12.31
C GLN A 364 -0.24 14.49 -11.48
N SER A 365 -0.91 15.14 -10.52
CA SER A 365 -1.76 14.50 -9.51
C SER A 365 -1.01 13.65 -8.46
N ALA A 366 0.07 14.17 -7.88
CA ALA A 366 0.71 13.55 -6.71
C ALA A 366 0.04 14.02 -5.39
N SER A 367 -0.17 13.14 -4.41
CA SER A 367 -0.81 13.51 -3.13
C SER A 367 -0.13 12.96 -1.88
N LEU A 368 -0.05 13.79 -0.84
CA LEU A 368 0.36 13.46 0.53
C LEU A 368 -0.43 14.34 1.50
N PHE A 369 -1.11 13.74 2.47
CA PHE A 369 -2.04 14.43 3.38
C PHE A 369 -3.07 15.29 2.64
N GLY A 370 -3.58 14.80 1.50
CA GLY A 370 -4.36 15.61 0.58
C GLY A 370 -4.94 14.81 -0.59
N SER A 371 -5.63 15.51 -1.47
CA SER A 371 -6.39 14.87 -2.56
C SER A 371 -6.15 15.56 -3.89
N SER A 372 -6.00 14.83 -4.98
CA SER A 372 -5.79 15.41 -6.30
C SER A 372 -6.55 14.70 -7.41
N LEU A 373 -6.90 15.49 -8.43
CA LEU A 373 -7.40 15.03 -9.71
C LEU A 373 -6.70 15.77 -10.85
N LEU A 374 -6.06 15.04 -11.75
CA LEU A 374 -5.70 15.53 -13.08
C LEU A 374 -6.63 14.89 -14.11
N TRP A 375 -7.39 15.71 -14.83
CA TRP A 375 -8.28 15.28 -15.90
C TRP A 375 -7.80 15.80 -17.25
N ASN A 376 -7.37 14.89 -18.13
CA ASN A 376 -7.08 15.16 -19.53
C ASN A 376 -8.14 14.45 -20.38
N LYS A 377 -9.09 15.18 -20.94
CA LYS A 377 -10.21 14.53 -21.63
C LYS A 377 -9.82 14.04 -23.03
N ASN A 378 -9.27 14.91 -23.87
CA ASN A 378 -8.97 14.59 -25.26
C ASN A 378 -7.53 14.99 -25.61
N GLY A 379 -6.91 14.23 -26.51
CA GLY A 379 -5.65 14.57 -27.16
C GLY A 379 -4.53 13.58 -26.86
N HIS A 380 -3.45 13.69 -27.62
CA HIS A 380 -2.24 12.88 -27.47
C HIS A 380 -1.29 13.58 -26.51
N SER A 381 -1.39 13.27 -25.22
CA SER A 381 -0.64 14.00 -24.19
C SER A 381 0.68 13.32 -23.82
N GLN A 382 1.64 14.12 -23.39
CA GLN A 382 2.93 13.66 -22.91
C GLN A 382 3.10 14.01 -21.43
N TYR A 383 3.33 13.01 -20.60
CA TYR A 383 3.58 13.16 -19.17
C TYR A 383 5.01 12.74 -18.87
N LEU A 384 5.84 13.70 -18.49
CA LEU A 384 7.26 13.51 -18.15
C LEU A 384 7.49 13.92 -16.70
N ALA A 385 7.95 12.98 -15.88
CA ALA A 385 8.39 13.20 -14.50
C ALA A 385 9.81 12.64 -14.33
N HIS A 386 10.82 13.49 -14.17
CA HIS A 386 12.24 13.06 -14.23
C HIS A 386 12.67 12.24 -12.99
N ALA A 387 12.45 12.75 -11.77
CA ALA A 387 12.80 12.06 -10.52
C ALA A 387 11.67 11.16 -9.97
N GLY A 388 10.40 11.45 -10.27
CA GLY A 388 9.27 10.57 -9.93
C GLY A 388 8.38 11.06 -8.78
N MET A 389 7.48 10.19 -8.31
CA MET A 389 6.26 10.54 -7.55
C MET A 389 5.30 11.44 -8.37
N ALA A 390 4.78 10.90 -9.46
CA ALA A 390 3.86 11.64 -10.33
C ALA A 390 2.83 10.74 -11.01
N GLN A 391 1.92 11.29 -11.82
CA GLN A 391 0.96 10.53 -12.63
C GLN A 391 0.03 9.67 -11.75
N ALA A 392 -0.76 10.35 -10.91
CA ALA A 392 -1.59 9.74 -9.87
C ALA A 392 -0.81 9.04 -8.73
N ALA A 393 0.41 9.48 -8.41
CA ALA A 393 1.14 8.92 -7.26
C ALA A 393 0.56 9.37 -5.92
N SER A 394 0.58 8.53 -4.89
CA SER A 394 0.12 8.92 -3.55
C SER A 394 0.99 8.38 -2.43
N SER A 395 0.95 9.07 -1.29
CA SER A 395 1.48 8.59 -0.01
C SER A 395 0.48 8.83 1.12
N THR A 396 0.91 8.83 2.37
CA THR A 396 0.08 8.86 3.59
C THR A 396 -1.14 9.78 3.49
N LEU A 397 -2.35 9.23 3.72
CA LEU A 397 -3.64 9.93 3.59
C LEU A 397 -3.84 10.65 2.24
N GLY A 398 -3.06 10.29 1.22
CA GLY A 398 -3.10 10.82 -0.13
C GLY A 398 -4.14 10.09 -0.97
N THR A 399 -4.96 10.85 -1.69
CA THR A 399 -5.92 10.32 -2.67
C THR A 399 -5.64 10.94 -4.03
N SER A 400 -5.16 10.16 -4.99
CA SER A 400 -4.70 10.68 -6.29
C SER A 400 -5.38 10.02 -7.47
N PHE A 401 -5.96 10.84 -8.36
CA PHE A 401 -6.62 10.38 -9.59
C PHE A 401 -6.04 11.08 -10.81
N LEU A 402 -5.64 10.29 -11.82
CA LEU A 402 -5.38 10.81 -13.16
C LEU A 402 -6.34 10.12 -14.13
N VAL A 403 -7.15 10.92 -14.80
CA VAL A 403 -8.13 10.48 -15.79
C VAL A 403 -7.69 11.02 -17.15
N ASP A 404 -7.17 10.15 -18.01
CA ASP A 404 -6.89 10.45 -19.42
C ASP A 404 -7.94 9.70 -20.27
N ASN A 405 -8.90 10.39 -20.90
CA ASN A 405 -10.04 9.68 -21.50
C ASN A 405 -9.76 9.21 -22.93
N ILE A 406 -9.20 10.08 -23.77
CA ILE A 406 -9.09 9.84 -25.20
C ILE A 406 -7.76 10.31 -25.75
N GLY A 407 -6.95 9.35 -26.22
CA GLY A 407 -5.79 9.62 -27.05
C GLY A 407 -4.68 8.58 -26.90
N ASN A 408 -3.72 8.65 -27.82
CA ASN A 408 -2.44 7.94 -27.71
C ASN A 408 -1.45 8.79 -26.90
N SER A 409 -1.47 8.66 -25.57
CA SER A 409 -0.60 9.39 -24.65
C SER A 409 0.66 8.59 -24.28
N SER A 410 1.67 9.30 -23.76
CA SER A 410 2.90 8.69 -23.24
C SER A 410 3.16 9.13 -21.81
N PHE A 411 3.46 8.16 -20.95
CA PHE A 411 3.71 8.33 -19.52
C PHE A 411 5.13 7.87 -19.21
N GLU A 412 5.95 8.79 -18.73
CA GLU A 412 7.32 8.55 -18.31
C GLU A 412 7.50 9.14 -16.91
N ALA A 413 7.84 8.28 -15.94
CA ALA A 413 8.11 8.70 -14.57
C ALA A 413 9.37 8.00 -14.04
N GLY A 414 10.29 8.79 -13.50
CA GLY A 414 11.46 8.28 -12.78
C GLY A 414 12.39 7.40 -13.61
N ILE A 415 12.77 7.84 -14.81
CA ILE A 415 13.62 7.05 -15.73
C ILE A 415 15.07 7.52 -15.63
N SER A 416 15.97 6.58 -15.37
CA SER A 416 17.39 6.85 -15.12
C SER A 416 18.09 7.57 -16.29
N GLY A 417 18.85 8.64 -15.99
CA GLY A 417 19.62 9.39 -16.99
C GLY A 417 20.12 10.78 -16.58
N LYS A 418 19.57 11.41 -15.53
CA LYS A 418 20.07 12.69 -14.98
C LYS A 418 19.85 12.75 -13.46
N GLY A 419 20.93 12.76 -12.67
CA GLY A 419 20.90 13.00 -11.22
C GLY A 419 20.56 11.76 -10.38
N GLY A 420 21.27 11.55 -9.27
CA GLY A 420 21.29 10.28 -8.55
C GLY A 420 20.01 9.98 -7.78
N THR A 421 19.22 9.00 -8.21
CA THR A 421 17.92 8.64 -7.62
C THR A 421 17.81 7.13 -7.47
N ARG A 422 18.57 6.55 -6.55
CA ARG A 422 18.78 5.09 -6.45
C ARG A 422 17.56 4.28 -5.99
N PHE A 423 16.32 4.76 -6.15
CA PHE A 423 15.22 4.07 -6.85
C PHE A 423 13.94 4.94 -6.78
N CYS A 424 13.71 5.79 -7.77
CA CYS A 424 12.63 6.76 -7.75
C CYS A 424 11.86 6.64 -9.05
N GLY A 425 10.69 6.03 -8.96
CA GLY A 425 9.82 5.73 -10.09
C GLY A 425 8.35 5.75 -9.71
N ILE A 426 7.97 6.21 -8.52
CA ILE A 426 6.58 6.03 -8.09
C ILE A 426 5.68 6.84 -9.02
N GLY A 427 4.73 6.19 -9.64
CA GLY A 427 3.79 6.86 -10.53
C GLY A 427 2.97 5.92 -11.37
N GLN A 428 2.22 6.48 -12.31
CA GLN A 428 1.29 5.71 -13.16
C GLN A 428 0.32 4.89 -12.30
N GLY A 429 -0.31 5.56 -11.31
CA GLY A 429 -1.16 4.90 -10.32
C GLY A 429 -0.40 4.18 -9.19
N GLY A 430 0.84 4.57 -8.91
CA GLY A 430 1.66 3.98 -7.84
C GLY A 430 1.40 4.60 -6.44
N SER A 431 1.37 3.79 -5.37
CA SER A 431 1.15 4.26 -3.98
C SER A 431 2.25 3.81 -3.01
N ILE A 432 2.54 4.64 -2.01
CA ILE A 432 3.58 4.32 -1.02
C ILE A 432 3.31 4.82 0.41
N GLY A 433 3.47 3.96 1.41
CA GLY A 433 3.59 4.35 2.81
C GLY A 433 5.04 4.46 3.31
N THR A 434 5.21 4.97 4.52
CA THR A 434 6.53 5.17 5.15
C THR A 434 6.70 4.22 6.34
N ARG A 435 7.74 3.39 6.30
CA ARG A 435 8.08 2.47 7.39
C ARG A 435 9.21 3.03 8.23
N PHE A 436 9.07 3.03 9.55
CA PHE A 436 10.17 3.43 10.44
C PHE A 436 11.20 2.31 10.62
N SER A 437 12.47 2.65 10.87
CA SER A 437 13.54 1.71 11.21
C SER A 437 14.21 2.09 12.53
N PRO A 438 14.18 1.22 13.56
CA PRO A 438 13.44 -0.04 13.64
C PRO A 438 11.92 0.19 13.78
N TRP A 439 11.10 -0.62 13.12
CA TRP A 439 9.65 -0.37 13.03
C TRP A 439 8.86 -0.61 14.32
N ARG A 440 9.36 -1.45 15.23
CA ARG A 440 8.65 -1.75 16.49
C ARG A 440 8.78 -0.60 17.46
N GLY A 441 7.64 -0.16 18.03
CA GLY A 441 7.57 0.94 18.97
C GLY A 441 7.80 2.32 18.36
N ASN A 442 7.83 2.43 17.03
CA ASN A 442 7.99 3.69 16.31
C ASN A 442 6.83 3.89 15.31
N PRO A 443 6.48 5.14 14.98
CA PRO A 443 5.37 5.43 14.08
C PRO A 443 5.75 5.08 12.64
N SER A 444 5.00 4.19 12.04
CA SER A 444 4.97 4.04 10.58
C SER A 444 3.72 4.74 10.03
N PHE A 445 3.68 5.00 8.73
CA PHE A 445 2.59 5.75 8.09
C PHE A 445 2.04 4.95 6.92
N TYR A 446 0.72 4.82 6.86
CA TYR A 446 0.02 4.18 5.74
C TYR A 446 0.40 4.83 4.41
N GLY A 447 0.22 4.09 3.33
CA GLY A 447 0.22 4.66 1.99
C GLY A 447 -1.08 5.38 1.67
N GLY A 448 -1.20 5.79 0.41
CA GLY A 448 -2.39 6.43 -0.13
C GLY A 448 -3.21 5.49 -1.02
N VAL A 449 -4.22 6.07 -1.67
CA VAL A 449 -5.00 5.45 -2.74
C VAL A 449 -4.67 6.17 -4.04
N SER A 450 -4.18 5.43 -5.02
CA SER A 450 -3.76 5.93 -6.33
C SER A 450 -4.56 5.25 -7.44
N PHE A 451 -5.11 6.04 -8.36
CA PHE A 451 -5.88 5.54 -9.48
C PHE A 451 -5.53 6.29 -10.77
N LEU A 452 -4.94 5.57 -11.74
CA LEU A 452 -4.77 6.04 -13.10
C LEU A 452 -5.81 5.33 -13.99
N TYR A 453 -6.71 6.10 -14.59
CA TYR A 453 -7.65 5.61 -15.60
C TYR A 453 -7.26 6.16 -16.97
N ASN A 454 -7.05 5.25 -17.93
CA ASN A 454 -6.88 5.61 -19.33
C ASN A 454 -8.03 5.02 -20.16
N GLY A 455 -8.73 5.84 -20.95
CA GLY A 455 -10.03 5.49 -21.50
C GLY A 455 -10.05 4.97 -22.94
N SER A 456 -8.98 5.18 -23.72
CA SER A 456 -8.83 4.69 -25.10
C SER A 456 -7.44 5.01 -25.69
N GLY A 457 -7.14 4.47 -26.88
CA GLY A 457 -5.90 4.75 -27.62
C GLY A 457 -4.84 3.64 -27.57
N GLN A 458 -3.63 4.01 -27.98
CA GLN A 458 -2.40 3.20 -27.93
C GLN A 458 -1.35 3.89 -27.07
N ASN A 459 -1.28 3.55 -25.79
CA ASN A 459 -0.49 4.32 -24.84
C ASN A 459 0.82 3.63 -24.47
N ASN A 460 1.79 4.46 -24.07
CA ASN A 460 3.12 4.01 -23.68
C ASN A 460 3.38 4.37 -22.22
N TYR A 461 3.73 3.37 -21.41
CA TYR A 461 4.04 3.51 -19.99
C TYR A 461 5.48 3.08 -19.77
N LYS A 462 6.28 3.99 -19.23
CA LYS A 462 7.69 3.74 -18.97
C LYS A 462 8.05 4.24 -17.59
N ASN A 463 8.71 3.38 -16.82
CA ASN A 463 9.05 3.66 -15.44
C ASN A 463 10.22 2.80 -14.95
N SER A 464 10.81 3.16 -13.81
CA SER A 464 11.82 2.30 -13.16
C SER A 464 11.26 1.45 -12.01
N TRP A 465 10.45 1.99 -11.08
CA TRP A 465 10.04 1.31 -9.84
C TRP A 465 8.68 1.72 -9.27
N TYR A 466 7.90 0.77 -8.73
CA TYR A 466 6.59 0.98 -8.08
C TYR A 466 5.62 1.83 -8.90
N SER A 467 5.31 1.34 -10.09
CA SER A 467 4.40 2.02 -11.01
C SER A 467 3.45 1.08 -11.73
N GLN A 468 2.56 1.66 -12.54
CA GLN A 468 1.61 0.91 -13.36
C GLN A 468 0.67 0.11 -12.46
N GLY A 469 0.06 0.81 -11.51
CA GLY A 469 -0.85 0.23 -10.52
C GLY A 469 -0.16 -0.61 -9.43
N SER A 470 1.04 -0.23 -9.00
CA SER A 470 1.76 -0.94 -7.93
C SER A 470 1.77 -0.18 -6.61
N ALA A 471 2.02 -0.89 -5.51
CA ALA A 471 2.08 -0.25 -4.20
C ALA A 471 3.11 -0.86 -3.23
N TYR A 472 3.64 0.00 -2.36
CA TYR A 472 4.54 -0.34 -1.27
C TYR A 472 3.99 0.16 0.07
N PHE A 473 4.01 -0.70 1.09
CA PHE A 473 3.66 -0.39 2.48
C PHE A 473 2.28 0.25 2.69
N LEU A 474 1.27 -0.56 3.00
CA LEU A 474 -0.06 -0.09 3.44
C LEU A 474 -0.71 0.92 2.48
N GLY A 475 -0.47 0.78 1.18
CA GLY A 475 -1.04 1.62 0.13
C GLY A 475 -1.75 0.81 -0.95
N ALA A 476 -2.61 1.47 -1.73
CA ALA A 476 -3.30 0.89 -2.88
C ALA A 476 -2.93 1.63 -4.17
N GLY A 477 -2.39 0.90 -5.14
CA GLY A 477 -2.05 1.40 -6.47
C GLY A 477 -2.89 0.73 -7.54
N ILE A 478 -3.52 1.52 -8.41
CA ILE A 478 -4.44 1.02 -9.43
C ILE A 478 -4.16 1.71 -10.77
N LEU A 479 -4.02 0.90 -11.82
CA LEU A 479 -4.04 1.32 -13.21
C LEU A 479 -5.13 0.54 -13.94
N VAL A 480 -6.12 1.26 -14.48
CA VAL A 480 -7.12 0.70 -15.39
C VAL A 480 -6.92 1.30 -16.76
N ASN A 481 -6.70 0.44 -17.75
CA ASN A 481 -6.48 0.81 -19.12
C ASN A 481 -7.57 0.24 -20.05
N ASP A 482 -8.48 1.10 -20.51
CA ASP A 482 -9.65 0.81 -21.34
C ASP A 482 -9.33 0.90 -22.87
N GLU A 483 -8.13 0.48 -23.25
CA GLU A 483 -7.47 0.77 -24.55
C GLU A 483 -7.45 -0.37 -25.56
N GLU A 484 -7.11 -0.08 -26.83
CA GLU A 484 -6.89 -1.13 -27.84
C GLU A 484 -5.52 -1.83 -27.70
N LYS A 485 -4.48 -1.12 -27.26
CA LYS A 485 -3.09 -1.62 -27.12
C LYS A 485 -2.24 -0.78 -26.18
N GLY A 486 -1.78 -1.37 -25.07
CA GLY A 486 -0.79 -0.76 -24.17
C GLY A 486 0.64 -1.27 -24.40
N ASN A 487 1.64 -0.40 -24.27
CA ASN A 487 3.05 -0.80 -24.15
C ASN A 487 3.57 -0.42 -22.76
N TYR A 488 4.00 -1.42 -21.99
CA TYR A 488 4.42 -1.29 -20.61
C TYR A 488 5.90 -1.64 -20.47
N PHE A 489 6.68 -0.73 -19.92
CA PHE A 489 8.07 -0.95 -19.53
C PHE A 489 8.27 -0.56 -18.07
N ALA A 490 8.83 -1.47 -17.29
CA ALA A 490 9.26 -1.21 -15.93
C ALA A 490 10.54 -1.97 -15.59
N GLU A 491 11.46 -1.35 -14.84
CA GLU A 491 12.73 -2.00 -14.45
C GLU A 491 12.55 -2.97 -13.27
N VAL A 492 11.64 -2.72 -12.33
CA VAL A 492 11.42 -3.55 -11.14
C VAL A 492 10.07 -3.23 -10.44
N ASP A 493 9.52 -4.19 -9.71
CA ASP A 493 8.33 -4.09 -8.82
C ASP A 493 7.21 -3.17 -9.34
N SER A 494 6.68 -3.45 -10.52
CA SER A 494 5.66 -2.64 -11.20
C SER A 494 4.54 -3.52 -11.80
N GLN A 495 3.56 -2.93 -12.49
CA GLN A 495 2.52 -3.66 -13.21
C GLN A 495 1.63 -4.50 -12.28
N GLY A 496 0.90 -3.84 -11.39
CA GLY A 496 -0.01 -4.51 -10.47
C GLY A 496 0.69 -5.24 -9.33
N GLN A 497 1.82 -4.72 -8.85
CA GLN A 497 2.62 -5.33 -7.80
C GLN A 497 2.21 -4.81 -6.41
N GLY A 498 2.18 -5.67 -5.39
CA GLY A 498 2.00 -5.25 -3.99
C GLY A 498 3.14 -5.71 -3.09
N LEU A 499 3.77 -4.80 -2.33
CA LEU A 499 4.83 -5.11 -1.35
C LEU A 499 4.53 -4.57 0.06
N HIS A 500 4.83 -5.36 1.10
CA HIS A 500 4.73 -4.96 2.51
C HIS A 500 3.33 -4.51 2.96
N LEU A 501 2.31 -5.39 2.94
CA LEU A 501 0.92 -5.02 3.27
C LEU A 501 0.33 -4.01 2.29
N ALA A 502 0.64 -4.11 1.00
CA ALA A 502 0.10 -3.21 -0.02
C ALA A 502 -0.75 -3.96 -1.06
N ALA A 503 -1.58 -3.21 -1.79
CA ALA A 503 -2.45 -3.73 -2.82
C ALA A 503 -2.13 -3.08 -4.18
N GLY A 504 -1.73 -3.87 -5.16
CA GLY A 504 -1.47 -3.41 -6.53
C GLY A 504 -2.39 -4.08 -7.54
N LEU A 505 -2.94 -3.29 -8.47
CA LEU A 505 -3.74 -3.78 -9.60
C LEU A 505 -3.35 -3.07 -10.91
N LEU A 506 -3.04 -3.86 -11.93
CA LEU A 506 -3.10 -3.43 -13.33
C LEU A 506 -4.22 -4.17 -14.05
N MET A 507 -5.12 -3.43 -14.67
CA MET A 507 -6.22 -3.96 -15.47
C MET A 507 -6.14 -3.44 -16.89
N GLN A 508 -5.95 -4.32 -17.88
CA GLN A 508 -5.84 -3.98 -19.30
C GLN A 508 -7.04 -4.56 -20.06
N TYR A 509 -7.79 -3.71 -20.76
CA TYR A 509 -8.85 -4.09 -21.70
C TYR A 509 -8.37 -4.01 -23.17
N GLY A 510 -9.26 -4.34 -24.12
CA GLY A 510 -8.99 -4.31 -25.57
C GLY A 510 -7.89 -5.27 -26.03
N SER A 511 -7.34 -5.11 -27.25
CA SER A 511 -6.68 -6.21 -27.99
C SER A 511 -5.24 -6.59 -27.53
N ASN A 512 -4.20 -6.14 -28.25
CA ASN A 512 -2.83 -6.65 -28.08
C ASN A 512 -2.00 -5.71 -27.20
N ALA A 513 -1.51 -6.16 -26.05
CA ALA A 513 -0.60 -5.40 -25.18
C ALA A 513 0.80 -6.03 -25.08
N ASN A 514 1.81 -5.18 -24.82
CA ASN A 514 3.20 -5.60 -24.59
C ASN A 514 3.61 -5.25 -23.16
N PHE A 515 3.89 -6.25 -22.34
CA PHE A 515 4.39 -6.11 -20.97
C PHE A 515 5.87 -6.49 -20.93
N ASN A 516 6.73 -5.51 -20.63
CA ASN A 516 8.14 -5.71 -20.34
C ASN A 516 8.40 -5.28 -18.89
N GLY A 517 8.22 -6.22 -17.97
CA GLY A 517 8.36 -5.99 -16.54
C GLY A 517 9.65 -6.63 -16.01
N GLY A 518 10.44 -5.88 -15.26
CA GLY A 518 11.56 -6.45 -14.55
C GLY A 518 11.15 -7.29 -13.34
N TRP A 519 12.12 -7.59 -12.48
CA TRP A 519 11.90 -8.47 -11.32
C TRP A 519 10.76 -7.96 -10.43
N GLY A 520 9.89 -8.85 -9.97
CA GLY A 520 8.76 -8.48 -9.12
C GLY A 520 7.60 -7.80 -9.87
N SER A 521 7.58 -7.79 -11.21
CA SER A 521 6.50 -7.15 -11.97
C SER A 521 5.44 -8.13 -12.49
N THR A 522 4.30 -7.59 -12.91
CA THR A 522 3.23 -8.31 -13.62
C THR A 522 2.41 -9.19 -12.66
N GLY A 523 1.67 -8.57 -11.75
CA GLY A 523 0.78 -9.26 -10.80
C GLY A 523 1.51 -10.03 -9.70
N VAL A 524 2.66 -9.50 -9.25
CA VAL A 524 3.49 -10.15 -8.22
C VAL A 524 3.23 -9.56 -6.86
N ALA A 525 3.23 -10.39 -5.83
CA ALA A 525 3.06 -9.95 -4.46
C ALA A 525 4.24 -10.29 -3.57
N GLY A 526 4.50 -9.46 -2.57
CA GLY A 526 5.39 -9.82 -1.48
C GLY A 526 5.06 -9.26 -0.11
N ASP A 527 5.44 -10.00 0.94
CA ASP A 527 5.24 -9.65 2.35
C ASP A 527 3.80 -9.23 2.63
N ARG A 528 2.90 -10.22 2.75
CA ARG A 528 1.54 -9.98 3.21
C ARG A 528 0.77 -8.98 2.33
N SER A 529 0.99 -9.02 1.03
CA SER A 529 0.44 -8.07 0.06
C SER A 529 -0.37 -8.76 -1.02
N LEU A 530 -1.14 -7.97 -1.75
CA LEU A 530 -1.84 -8.37 -2.96
C LEU A 530 -1.18 -7.73 -4.18
N GLY A 531 -0.79 -8.55 -5.15
CA GLY A 531 -0.40 -8.09 -6.47
C GLY A 531 -1.29 -8.75 -7.51
N MET A 532 -1.90 -7.96 -8.38
CA MET A 532 -2.86 -8.43 -9.37
C MET A 532 -2.62 -7.80 -10.75
N LEU A 533 -2.55 -8.64 -11.77
CA LEU A 533 -2.70 -8.21 -13.15
C LEU A 533 -3.86 -8.95 -13.81
N ILE A 534 -4.78 -8.21 -14.40
CA ILE A 534 -5.92 -8.74 -15.17
C ILE A 534 -5.85 -8.17 -16.58
N ASN A 535 -5.77 -9.05 -17.56
CA ASN A 535 -5.73 -8.70 -18.97
C ASN A 535 -6.93 -9.34 -19.69
N PHE A 536 -7.73 -8.53 -20.38
CA PHE A 536 -8.90 -8.96 -21.18
C PHE A 536 -8.58 -9.04 -22.67
N GLY A 537 -7.30 -8.88 -23.03
CA GLY A 537 -6.87 -8.74 -24.40
C GLY A 537 -6.42 -10.02 -25.08
N SER A 538 -6.23 -9.93 -26.39
CA SER A 538 -5.79 -11.05 -27.23
C SER A 538 -4.38 -10.83 -27.76
N ASN A 539 -3.57 -11.89 -27.90
CA ASN A 539 -2.25 -11.84 -28.55
C ASN A 539 -1.23 -10.90 -27.87
N ASN A 540 -1.15 -11.01 -26.55
CA ASN A 540 -0.28 -10.23 -25.70
C ASN A 540 1.12 -10.85 -25.61
N LEU A 541 2.08 -9.99 -25.28
CA LEU A 541 3.46 -10.38 -25.00
C LEU A 541 3.80 -10.05 -23.56
N PHE A 542 4.15 -11.06 -22.77
CA PHE A 542 4.63 -10.89 -21.40
C PHE A 542 6.11 -11.27 -21.32
N LYS A 543 6.94 -10.32 -20.92
CA LYS A 543 8.38 -10.45 -20.77
C LYS A 543 8.81 -10.04 -19.37
N GLY A 544 9.67 -10.84 -18.77
CA GLY A 544 10.39 -10.45 -17.55
C GLY A 544 11.53 -11.41 -17.22
N PRO A 545 12.30 -11.13 -16.15
CA PRO A 545 13.41 -11.99 -15.72
C PRO A 545 12.87 -13.14 -14.85
N SER A 546 13.37 -13.29 -13.62
CA SER A 546 12.80 -14.18 -12.60
C SER A 546 11.76 -13.46 -11.73
N MET A 547 10.94 -14.22 -11.02
CA MET A 547 9.93 -13.71 -10.07
C MET A 547 9.03 -12.63 -10.69
N CYS A 548 8.55 -12.90 -11.90
CA CYS A 548 7.61 -12.05 -12.63
C CYS A 548 6.38 -12.89 -13.05
N ILE A 549 5.33 -12.22 -13.52
CA ILE A 549 4.13 -12.86 -14.10
C ILE A 549 3.45 -13.79 -13.08
N GLY A 550 2.59 -13.23 -12.23
CA GLY A 550 1.74 -13.98 -11.31
C GLY A 550 2.53 -14.86 -10.34
N THR A 551 3.55 -14.29 -9.69
CA THR A 551 4.35 -14.98 -8.65
C THR A 551 4.12 -14.35 -7.29
N ALA A 552 4.55 -15.05 -6.24
CA ALA A 552 4.51 -14.49 -4.89
C ALA A 552 5.80 -14.80 -4.12
N ARG A 553 6.20 -13.84 -3.28
CA ARG A 553 7.42 -13.91 -2.47
C ARG A 553 7.16 -13.51 -1.04
N LYS A 554 7.93 -14.07 -0.10
CA LYS A 554 7.80 -13.81 1.35
C LYS A 554 6.45 -14.25 1.94
N PRO A 555 6.35 -14.32 3.27
CA PRO A 555 5.15 -14.75 3.97
C PRO A 555 3.83 -14.12 3.54
N ARG A 556 2.79 -14.96 3.35
CA ARG A 556 1.37 -14.61 3.14
C ARG A 556 1.07 -13.64 1.98
N ALA A 557 2.00 -13.46 1.06
CA ALA A 557 1.75 -12.67 -0.14
C ALA A 557 0.83 -13.44 -1.10
N PHE A 558 -0.03 -12.74 -1.83
CA PHE A 558 -0.90 -13.34 -2.83
C PHE A 558 -0.73 -12.66 -4.19
N GLY A 559 -0.04 -13.35 -5.10
CA GLY A 559 0.16 -12.90 -6.49
C GLY A 559 -0.90 -13.48 -7.40
N VAL A 560 -1.53 -12.65 -8.23
CA VAL A 560 -2.63 -13.02 -9.11
C VAL A 560 -2.34 -12.50 -10.52
N PHE A 561 -2.38 -13.42 -11.48
CA PHE A 561 -2.29 -13.10 -12.89
C PHE A 561 -3.44 -13.79 -13.63
N ILE A 562 -4.27 -12.99 -14.30
CA ILE A 562 -5.42 -13.44 -15.07
C ILE A 562 -5.30 -12.87 -16.47
N ASP A 563 -5.29 -13.74 -17.47
CA ASP A 563 -5.20 -13.37 -18.89
C ASP A 563 -6.33 -14.06 -19.67
N LEU A 564 -7.21 -13.27 -20.26
CA LEU A 564 -8.44 -13.72 -20.89
C LEU A 564 -8.36 -13.43 -22.40
N GLY A 565 -8.02 -14.46 -23.17
CA GLY A 565 -8.23 -14.52 -24.61
C GLY A 565 -6.97 -14.50 -25.47
N GLY A 566 -7.14 -14.83 -26.76
CA GLY A 566 -6.08 -14.73 -27.77
C GLY A 566 -4.99 -15.81 -27.69
N ASN A 567 -3.93 -15.61 -28.50
CA ASN A 567 -2.73 -16.44 -28.53
C ASN A 567 -1.54 -15.67 -27.93
N ASN A 568 -1.28 -15.84 -26.65
CA ASN A 568 -0.31 -15.05 -25.90
C ASN A 568 1.09 -15.68 -25.93
N SER A 569 2.10 -14.84 -25.74
CA SER A 569 3.49 -15.28 -25.64
C SER A 569 4.11 -14.83 -24.32
N TYR A 570 4.61 -15.80 -23.56
CA TYR A 570 5.32 -15.57 -22.31
C TYR A 570 6.82 -15.82 -22.52
N SER A 571 7.66 -14.98 -21.94
CA SER A 571 9.12 -15.10 -22.03
C SER A 571 9.75 -14.68 -20.70
N PHE A 572 10.44 -15.60 -20.05
CA PHE A 572 11.11 -15.34 -18.78
C PHE A 572 12.34 -16.22 -18.56
N GLU A 573 13.24 -15.77 -17.69
CA GLU A 573 14.57 -16.36 -17.52
C GLU A 573 14.65 -17.44 -16.46
N ASN A 574 13.92 -17.32 -15.34
CA ASN A 574 13.87 -18.32 -14.25
C ASN A 574 12.46 -18.39 -13.63
N GLU A 575 12.34 -18.62 -12.31
CA GLU A 575 11.09 -18.94 -11.61
C GLU A 575 9.98 -17.88 -11.80
N SER A 576 9.00 -18.16 -12.68
CA SER A 576 7.89 -17.25 -13.04
C SER A 576 6.59 -18.02 -13.36
N CYS A 577 5.47 -17.32 -13.62
CA CYS A 577 4.16 -17.94 -13.98
C CYS A 577 3.63 -18.94 -12.93
N ALA A 578 3.00 -18.43 -11.86
CA ALA A 578 2.53 -19.21 -10.70
C ALA A 578 3.62 -19.88 -9.85
N ASN A 579 4.88 -19.48 -9.99
CA ASN A 579 5.94 -19.91 -9.08
C ASN A 579 5.95 -19.05 -7.79
N ILE A 580 6.54 -19.56 -6.71
CA ILE A 580 6.66 -18.84 -5.44
C ILE A 580 8.07 -18.98 -4.85
N GLN A 581 8.50 -17.97 -4.10
CA GLN A 581 9.71 -18.09 -3.29
C GLN A 581 9.45 -19.08 -2.14
N LYS A 582 10.31 -20.10 -1.99
CA LYS A 582 10.22 -21.02 -0.84
C LYS A 582 10.40 -20.22 0.46
N PRO A 583 9.46 -20.31 1.42
CA PRO A 583 9.54 -19.51 2.63
C PRO A 583 10.67 -20.01 3.54
N GLU A 584 11.18 -19.13 4.44
CA GLU A 584 12.19 -19.49 5.46
C GLU A 584 11.65 -20.41 6.56
N SER A 585 10.32 -20.43 6.72
CA SER A 585 9.61 -21.28 7.67
C SER A 585 8.38 -21.91 7.01
N PRO A 586 7.95 -23.09 7.48
CA PRO A 586 6.72 -23.73 6.99
C PRO A 586 5.44 -23.04 7.47
N LEU A 587 5.53 -22.01 8.32
CA LEU A 587 4.37 -21.35 8.95
C LEU A 587 3.62 -20.40 8.01
N GLU A 588 4.34 -19.74 7.10
CA GLU A 588 3.81 -18.62 6.33
C GLU A 588 4.23 -18.69 4.87
N TRP A 589 3.44 -19.41 4.09
CA TRP A 589 3.67 -19.56 2.66
C TRP A 589 3.12 -18.35 1.87
N PRO A 590 3.84 -17.87 0.85
CA PRO A 590 3.24 -17.11 -0.23
C PRO A 590 2.28 -17.99 -1.05
N THR A 591 1.31 -17.34 -1.70
CA THR A 591 0.35 -17.96 -2.61
C THR A 591 0.41 -17.30 -3.99
N ALA A 592 0.34 -18.09 -5.06
CA ALA A 592 0.30 -17.55 -6.42
C ALA A 592 -0.79 -18.21 -7.29
N LEU A 593 -1.47 -17.38 -8.08
CA LEU A 593 -2.49 -17.80 -9.03
C LEU A 593 -2.13 -17.28 -10.43
N PHE A 594 -2.08 -18.20 -11.39
CA PHE A 594 -2.01 -17.89 -12.81
C PHE A 594 -3.20 -18.54 -13.52
N LEU A 595 -3.99 -17.75 -14.22
CA LEU A 595 -5.12 -18.21 -15.00
C LEU A 595 -5.00 -17.64 -16.41
N HIS A 596 -4.87 -18.51 -17.39
CA HIS A 596 -5.13 -18.19 -18.78
C HIS A 596 -6.37 -18.91 -19.29
N ILE A 597 -7.26 -18.17 -19.95
CA ILE A 597 -8.41 -18.73 -20.67
C ILE A 597 -8.39 -18.16 -22.08
N GLY A 598 -8.18 -18.98 -23.11
CA GLY A 598 -8.06 -18.43 -24.47
C GLY A 598 -7.73 -19.47 -25.52
N ASN A 599 -6.94 -19.09 -26.52
CA ASN A 599 -6.48 -20.02 -27.55
C ASN A 599 -5.08 -20.55 -27.18
N LYS A 600 -4.27 -20.93 -28.18
CA LYS A 600 -2.97 -21.55 -27.98
C LYS A 600 -1.89 -20.52 -27.64
N ASN A 601 -1.16 -20.77 -26.56
CA ASN A 601 -0.08 -19.90 -26.07
C ASN A 601 1.32 -20.48 -26.30
N ASN A 602 2.31 -19.61 -26.17
CA ASN A 602 3.72 -19.97 -26.14
C ASN A 602 4.33 -19.71 -24.76
N TYR A 603 4.90 -20.76 -24.16
CA TYR A 603 5.66 -20.69 -22.92
C TYR A 603 7.12 -21.09 -23.17
N PRO A 604 8.08 -20.50 -22.44
CA PRO A 604 9.46 -20.95 -22.52
C PRO A 604 9.56 -22.37 -21.94
N GLN A 605 10.43 -23.18 -22.53
CA GLN A 605 10.63 -24.58 -22.14
C GLN A 605 11.93 -24.74 -21.36
N ASN A 606 11.96 -25.66 -20.40
CA ASN A 606 13.15 -26.01 -19.60
C ASN A 606 13.77 -24.81 -18.85
N VAL A 607 12.93 -23.88 -18.38
CA VAL A 607 13.36 -22.74 -17.54
C VAL A 607 13.57 -23.16 -16.09
N ASP A 608 12.66 -23.98 -15.56
CA ASP A 608 12.73 -24.59 -14.23
C ASP A 608 12.08 -25.99 -14.26
N GLU A 609 11.85 -26.59 -13.09
CA GLU A 609 11.24 -27.94 -12.97
C GLU A 609 9.75 -27.97 -13.36
N MET A 610 9.07 -26.82 -13.52
CA MET A 610 7.65 -26.77 -13.84
C MET A 610 7.40 -26.83 -15.36
N GLN A 611 6.59 -27.79 -15.77
CA GLN A 611 6.11 -27.89 -17.15
C GLN A 611 4.89 -26.98 -17.35
N ARG A 612 5.03 -26.00 -18.25
CA ARG A 612 3.98 -25.03 -18.60
C ARG A 612 3.60 -25.18 -20.06
N GLY A 613 2.32 -24.99 -20.37
CA GLY A 613 1.80 -25.17 -21.72
C GLY A 613 0.28 -25.07 -21.77
N SER A 614 -0.25 -24.96 -22.98
CA SER A 614 -1.70 -24.90 -23.19
C SER A 614 -2.41 -26.20 -22.79
N ASN A 615 -3.57 -26.06 -22.15
CA ASN A 615 -4.34 -27.16 -21.55
C ASN A 615 -3.58 -27.92 -20.45
N LEU A 616 -2.65 -27.26 -19.76
CA LEU A 616 -1.93 -27.81 -18.61
C LEU A 616 -2.26 -27.07 -17.33
N THR A 617 -2.10 -27.78 -16.22
CA THR A 617 -2.07 -27.24 -14.87
C THR A 617 -0.68 -27.46 -14.28
N TRP A 618 -0.18 -26.49 -13.54
CA TRP A 618 1.10 -26.57 -12.85
C TRP A 618 1.04 -25.79 -11.53
N GLY A 619 2.09 -25.90 -10.72
CA GLY A 619 2.19 -25.16 -9.47
C GLY A 619 2.87 -25.97 -8.37
N ILE A 620 2.93 -25.36 -7.20
CA ILE A 620 3.41 -26.00 -5.98
C ILE A 620 2.18 -26.39 -5.18
N LYS A 621 2.04 -27.69 -4.93
CA LYS A 621 0.93 -28.26 -4.17
C LYS A 621 0.57 -27.39 -2.96
N ASP A 622 -0.71 -27.07 -2.84
CA ASP A 622 -1.33 -26.28 -1.76
C ASP A 622 -0.92 -24.79 -1.66
N HIS A 623 0.03 -24.31 -2.48
CA HIS A 623 0.56 -22.94 -2.38
C HIS A 623 0.57 -22.17 -3.69
N SER A 624 0.53 -22.83 -4.84
CA SER A 624 0.33 -22.13 -6.09
C SER A 624 -0.38 -22.96 -7.12
N PHE A 625 -1.05 -22.28 -8.04
CA PHE A 625 -1.81 -22.91 -9.10
C PHE A 625 -1.74 -22.07 -10.37
N GLY A 626 -1.21 -22.67 -11.42
CA GLY A 626 -1.23 -22.17 -12.77
C GLY A 626 -2.10 -23.06 -13.63
N ILE A 627 -2.95 -22.45 -14.46
CA ILE A 627 -3.74 -23.15 -15.45
C ILE A 627 -3.80 -22.35 -16.74
N ASP A 628 -3.67 -23.06 -17.86
CA ASP A 628 -4.01 -22.55 -19.18
C ASP A 628 -5.11 -23.45 -19.74
N VAL A 629 -6.27 -22.87 -20.04
CA VAL A 629 -7.41 -23.55 -20.66
C VAL A 629 -7.62 -23.02 -22.07
N GLU A 630 -7.52 -23.91 -23.06
CA GLU A 630 -7.90 -23.60 -24.42
C GLU A 630 -9.42 -23.70 -24.57
N THR A 631 -10.08 -22.56 -24.68
CA THR A 631 -11.51 -22.46 -24.92
C THR A 631 -11.84 -21.23 -25.73
N LYS A 632 -12.87 -21.32 -26.57
CA LYS A 632 -13.43 -20.12 -27.20
C LYS A 632 -14.15 -19.34 -26.11
N LEU A 633 -13.54 -18.24 -25.66
CA LEU A 633 -14.24 -17.24 -24.87
C LEU A 633 -15.49 -16.79 -25.63
N THR A 634 -16.64 -16.84 -24.96
CA THR A 634 -17.85 -16.15 -25.43
C THR A 634 -17.65 -14.65 -25.27
N GLN A 635 -18.50 -13.83 -25.91
CA GLN A 635 -18.45 -12.35 -25.77
C GLN A 635 -18.64 -11.84 -24.32
N ASP A 636 -18.93 -12.73 -23.37
CA ASP A 636 -19.20 -12.42 -21.95
C ASP A 636 -17.95 -12.50 -21.05
N SER A 637 -16.72 -12.47 -21.59
CA SER A 637 -15.50 -12.49 -20.75
C SER A 637 -15.39 -11.30 -19.78
N ASP A 638 -15.98 -10.16 -20.15
CA ASP A 638 -16.07 -8.97 -19.31
C ASP A 638 -16.89 -9.23 -18.04
N THR A 639 -17.76 -10.24 -18.02
CA THR A 639 -18.66 -10.52 -16.89
C THR A 639 -18.06 -11.39 -15.80
N LEU A 640 -16.77 -11.78 -15.92
CA LEU A 640 -16.10 -12.62 -14.93
C LEU A 640 -16.31 -12.07 -13.51
N PHE A 641 -16.14 -10.76 -13.33
CA PHE A 641 -16.28 -10.10 -12.03
C PHE A 641 -17.69 -9.55 -11.73
N ASP A 642 -18.66 -9.71 -12.65
CA ASP A 642 -20.01 -9.14 -12.46
C ASP A 642 -20.85 -9.87 -11.40
N ASN A 643 -20.48 -11.11 -11.08
CA ASN A 643 -21.13 -11.90 -10.03
C ASN A 643 -20.46 -11.77 -8.66
N LEU A 644 -19.41 -10.95 -8.53
CA LEU A 644 -18.82 -10.64 -7.23
C LEU A 644 -19.68 -9.60 -6.51
N PRO A 645 -19.76 -9.66 -5.17
CA PRO A 645 -20.44 -8.64 -4.39
C PRO A 645 -19.80 -7.27 -4.64
N ALA A 646 -20.65 -6.24 -4.72
CA ALA A 646 -20.23 -4.85 -4.93
C ALA A 646 -19.62 -4.21 -3.68
N GLU A 647 -19.64 -4.91 -2.55
CA GLU A 647 -19.05 -4.54 -1.27
C GLU A 647 -18.10 -5.68 -0.81
N PRO A 648 -17.02 -5.37 -0.07
CA PRO A 648 -16.11 -6.38 0.43
C PRO A 648 -16.81 -7.30 1.44
N SER A 649 -16.42 -8.57 1.49
CA SER A 649 -16.95 -9.54 2.48
C SER A 649 -16.32 -9.35 3.87
N LEU A 650 -16.39 -8.13 4.41
CA LEU A 650 -15.82 -7.75 5.71
C LEU A 650 -16.92 -7.18 6.60
N ASP A 651 -16.68 -7.18 7.92
CA ASP A 651 -17.58 -6.59 8.93
C ASP A 651 -17.80 -5.06 8.74
N PHE A 652 -17.08 -4.45 7.80
CA PHE A 652 -17.10 -3.03 7.48
C PHE A 652 -17.30 -2.82 5.96
N PRO A 653 -18.55 -2.67 5.47
CA PRO A 653 -18.81 -2.53 4.03
C PRO A 653 -18.40 -1.14 3.49
N PHE A 654 -17.70 -1.14 2.36
CA PHE A 654 -17.35 0.05 1.58
C PHE A 654 -18.01 -0.01 0.21
N ASP A 655 -18.70 1.06 -0.17
CA ASP A 655 -19.20 1.26 -1.54
C ASP A 655 -18.35 2.36 -2.20
N PRO A 656 -17.70 2.11 -3.35
CA PRO A 656 -16.83 3.10 -3.99
C PRO A 656 -17.59 4.32 -4.56
N LEU A 657 -18.89 4.21 -4.78
CA LEU A 657 -19.73 5.28 -5.33
C LEU A 657 -20.46 6.09 -4.26
N ASN A 658 -20.82 5.43 -3.16
CA ASN A 658 -21.54 6.07 -2.05
C ASN A 658 -20.66 6.37 -0.84
N GLY A 659 -19.43 5.86 -0.81
CA GLY A 659 -18.51 5.95 0.31
C GLY A 659 -18.85 4.96 1.42
N TRP A 660 -18.45 5.30 2.64
CA TRP A 660 -18.73 4.52 3.85
C TRP A 660 -19.99 5.01 4.54
N LYS A 661 -20.69 4.10 5.24
CA LYS A 661 -21.80 4.47 6.15
C LYS A 661 -21.33 5.39 7.30
N SER A 662 -20.07 5.27 7.72
CA SER A 662 -19.38 6.16 8.66
C SER A 662 -17.87 6.01 8.46
N ASN A 663 -17.14 7.06 8.02
CA ASN A 663 -15.67 7.01 7.91
C ASN A 663 -15.03 8.20 8.64
N ASN A 664 -14.24 7.91 9.67
CA ASN A 664 -13.53 8.90 10.46
C ASN A 664 -12.04 9.07 10.09
N ALA A 665 -11.53 8.38 9.05
CA ALA A 665 -10.10 8.33 8.73
C ALA A 665 -9.50 9.67 8.26
N TYR A 666 -10.30 10.48 7.56
CA TYR A 666 -9.86 11.76 7.01
C TYR A 666 -10.24 12.95 7.90
N PHE A 667 -10.97 12.70 8.99
CA PHE A 667 -11.37 13.75 9.93
C PHE A 667 -10.23 14.08 10.90
N PRO A 668 -10.24 15.30 11.50
CA PRO A 668 -9.25 15.66 12.49
C PRO A 668 -9.22 14.67 13.67
N LEU A 669 -8.02 14.30 14.11
CA LEU A 669 -7.82 13.50 15.32
C LEU A 669 -7.98 14.41 16.54
N ASN A 670 -8.84 13.99 17.47
CA ASN A 670 -8.95 14.63 18.77
C ASN A 670 -7.83 14.10 19.68
N ILE A 671 -6.62 14.63 19.57
CA ILE A 671 -5.48 14.17 20.38
C ILE A 671 -5.66 14.65 21.82
N ALA A 672 -5.51 13.76 22.79
CA ALA A 672 -5.53 14.14 24.21
C ALA A 672 -4.45 15.19 24.52
N SER A 673 -4.75 16.15 25.39
CA SER A 673 -3.75 17.12 25.87
C SER A 673 -3.13 16.72 27.23
N ASN A 674 -3.77 15.78 27.93
CA ASN A 674 -3.40 15.36 29.27
C ASN A 674 -3.92 13.96 29.61
N ASN A 675 -3.43 13.38 30.71
CA ASN A 675 -3.81 12.03 31.15
C ASN A 675 -5.32 11.86 31.44
N LYS A 676 -6.03 12.92 31.84
CA LYS A 676 -7.48 12.83 32.10
C LYS A 676 -8.25 12.64 30.79
N GLU A 677 -7.88 13.37 29.75
CA GLU A 677 -8.45 13.21 28.41
C GLU A 677 -8.08 11.87 27.78
N LEU A 678 -6.82 11.45 27.91
CA LEU A 678 -6.38 10.13 27.47
C LEU A 678 -7.21 9.02 28.12
N ASN A 679 -7.40 9.08 29.44
CA ASN A 679 -8.23 8.11 30.16
C ASN A 679 -9.70 8.16 29.71
N SER A 680 -10.24 9.35 29.42
CA SER A 680 -11.59 9.49 28.87
C SER A 680 -11.72 8.81 27.51
N GLN A 681 -10.74 8.97 26.62
CA GLN A 681 -10.72 8.30 25.31
C GLN A 681 -10.61 6.78 25.44
N ILE A 682 -9.80 6.29 26.36
CA ILE A 682 -9.72 4.85 26.67
C ILE A 682 -11.08 4.31 27.12
N GLN A 683 -11.85 5.05 27.92
CA GLN A 683 -13.21 4.64 28.30
C GLN A 683 -14.17 4.63 27.10
N GLN A 684 -14.04 5.57 26.16
CA GLN A 684 -14.89 5.63 24.97
C GLN A 684 -14.72 4.41 24.06
N ILE A 685 -13.54 3.77 24.07
CA ILE A 685 -13.29 2.53 23.30
C ILE A 685 -14.29 1.44 23.70
N LEU A 686 -14.64 1.34 24.99
CA LEU A 686 -15.50 0.28 25.53
C LEU A 686 -16.92 0.30 24.97
N SER A 687 -17.42 1.47 24.58
CA SER A 687 -18.77 1.65 24.02
C SER A 687 -18.79 1.95 22.53
N GLY A 688 -17.64 2.26 21.93
CA GLY A 688 -17.54 2.68 20.54
C GLY A 688 -17.76 1.53 19.58
N ASN A 689 -18.26 1.83 18.37
CA ASN A 689 -18.23 0.88 17.25
C ASN A 689 -16.80 0.74 16.68
N TYR A 690 -16.61 -0.14 15.70
CA TYR A 690 -15.28 -0.39 15.12
C TYR A 690 -14.59 0.87 14.57
N GLU A 691 -15.30 1.73 13.85
CA GLU A 691 -14.73 2.95 13.26
C GLU A 691 -14.39 4.00 14.32
N GLU A 692 -15.25 4.14 15.34
CA GLU A 692 -14.98 4.99 16.50
C GLU A 692 -13.74 4.50 17.26
N ARG A 693 -13.66 3.20 17.55
CA ARG A 693 -12.50 2.58 18.20
C ARG A 693 -11.23 2.76 17.38
N ARG A 694 -11.28 2.52 16.06
CA ARG A 694 -10.16 2.74 15.14
C ARG A 694 -9.63 4.17 15.23
N HIS A 695 -10.52 5.16 15.14
CA HIS A 695 -10.14 6.56 15.23
C HIS A 695 -9.54 6.90 16.61
N LEU A 696 -10.09 6.34 17.69
CA LEU A 696 -9.54 6.48 19.04
C LEU A 696 -8.16 5.85 19.20
N TYR A 697 -7.91 4.66 18.64
CA TYR A 697 -6.59 4.01 18.68
C TYR A 697 -5.52 4.90 18.04
N GLU A 698 -5.87 5.57 16.93
CA GLU A 698 -4.96 6.47 16.22
C GLU A 698 -4.69 7.77 16.99
N CYS A 699 -5.72 8.35 17.63
CA CYS A 699 -5.56 9.49 18.54
C CYS A 699 -4.59 9.13 19.69
N ILE A 700 -4.76 7.95 20.26
CA ILE A 700 -3.96 7.45 21.38
C ILE A 700 -2.53 7.14 20.94
N ASP A 701 -2.34 6.45 19.81
CA ASP A 701 -0.98 6.16 19.31
C ASP A 701 -0.23 7.44 18.97
N LEU A 702 -0.87 8.42 18.32
CA LEU A 702 -0.23 9.72 18.08
C LEU A 702 0.15 10.41 19.40
N TYR A 703 -0.74 10.43 20.40
CA TYR A 703 -0.42 10.96 21.72
C TYR A 703 0.81 10.28 22.35
N ARG A 704 0.88 8.95 22.29
CA ARG A 704 2.02 8.18 22.83
C ARG A 704 3.32 8.51 22.11
N PHE A 705 3.30 8.67 20.79
CA PHE A 705 4.50 9.00 20.03
C PHE A 705 5.00 10.42 20.33
N LEU A 706 4.10 11.36 20.61
CA LEU A 706 4.46 12.70 21.06
C LEU A 706 4.91 12.73 22.54
N HIS A 707 4.49 11.74 23.34
CA HIS A 707 4.77 11.62 24.77
C HIS A 707 5.25 10.22 25.18
N PRO A 708 6.47 9.80 24.76
CA PRO A 708 6.94 8.42 24.92
C PRO A 708 7.14 7.98 26.38
N ASP A 709 7.16 8.91 27.33
CA ASP A 709 7.30 8.62 28.76
C ASP A 709 5.97 8.23 29.43
N ILE A 710 4.83 8.44 28.78
CA ILE A 710 3.50 8.14 29.33
C ILE A 710 3.16 6.67 29.11
N LYS A 711 2.74 6.00 30.19
CA LYS A 711 2.21 4.63 30.14
C LYS A 711 0.69 4.66 30.10
N ILE A 712 0.12 3.83 29.22
CA ILE A 712 -1.32 3.64 29.13
C ILE A 712 -1.78 2.63 30.19
N ASP A 713 -2.81 2.99 30.94
CA ASP A 713 -3.51 2.01 31.77
C ASP A 713 -4.44 1.16 30.89
N LEU A 714 -4.03 -0.09 30.66
CA LEU A 714 -4.76 -1.06 29.85
C LEU A 714 -5.84 -1.80 30.65
N ALA A 715 -5.87 -1.66 31.98
CA ALA A 715 -6.80 -2.39 32.83
C ALA A 715 -8.28 -2.21 32.41
N PRO A 716 -8.76 -1.01 32.05
CA PRO A 716 -10.14 -0.82 31.57
C PRO A 716 -10.47 -1.62 30.32
N LEU A 717 -9.55 -1.68 29.36
CA LEU A 717 -9.76 -2.36 28.08
C LEU A 717 -9.83 -3.87 28.21
N LEU A 718 -9.24 -4.41 29.27
CA LEU A 718 -9.15 -5.84 29.50
C LEU A 718 -10.14 -6.30 30.58
N GLN A 719 -11.16 -5.51 30.95
CA GLN A 719 -12.10 -5.84 32.03
C GLN A 719 -12.97 -7.06 31.72
N ASP A 720 -13.69 -7.04 30.60
CA ASP A 720 -14.62 -8.09 30.16
C ASP A 720 -14.06 -8.85 28.95
N LEU A 721 -13.16 -9.80 29.21
CA LEU A 721 -12.50 -10.59 28.17
C LEU A 721 -13.44 -11.57 27.44
N ALA A 722 -14.64 -11.84 27.98
CA ALA A 722 -15.60 -12.74 27.35
C ALA A 722 -16.38 -12.07 26.21
N ASN A 723 -16.60 -10.76 26.31
CA ASN A 723 -17.36 -9.98 25.31
C ASN A 723 -16.51 -8.91 24.59
N ILE A 724 -15.19 -8.89 24.82
CA ILE A 724 -14.29 -7.94 24.18
C ILE A 724 -14.28 -8.12 22.66
N SER A 725 -14.32 -7.02 21.91
CA SER A 725 -14.13 -7.10 20.46
C SER A 725 -12.69 -7.46 20.13
N GLU A 726 -12.50 -8.15 19.01
CA GLU A 726 -11.17 -8.63 18.63
C GLU A 726 -10.16 -7.48 18.42
N ASP A 727 -10.59 -6.38 17.79
CA ASP A 727 -9.75 -5.20 17.57
C ASP A 727 -9.31 -4.57 18.90
N GLN A 728 -10.22 -4.43 19.86
CA GLN A 728 -9.91 -3.88 21.19
C GLN A 728 -8.89 -4.74 21.92
N PHE A 729 -9.09 -6.06 21.91
CA PHE A 729 -8.15 -6.98 22.52
C PHE A 729 -6.77 -6.86 21.86
N ASN A 730 -6.70 -6.93 20.53
CA ASN A 730 -5.44 -6.92 19.80
C ASN A 730 -4.64 -5.63 20.00
N TYR A 731 -5.29 -4.47 20.04
CA TYR A 731 -4.61 -3.20 20.33
C TYR A 731 -4.11 -3.12 21.77
N ALA A 732 -4.91 -3.55 22.75
CA ALA A 732 -4.47 -3.58 24.13
C ALA A 732 -3.22 -4.46 24.29
N ILE A 733 -3.18 -5.61 23.60
CA ILE A 733 -2.00 -6.48 23.59
C ILE A 733 -0.81 -5.84 22.86
N LEU A 734 -1.03 -5.19 21.72
CA LEU A 734 0.02 -4.50 20.98
C LEU A 734 0.67 -3.39 21.85
N TRP A 735 -0.15 -2.61 22.55
CA TRP A 735 0.30 -1.59 23.50
C TRP A 735 1.09 -2.21 24.65
N ALA A 736 0.59 -3.29 25.27
CA ALA A 736 1.32 -4.00 26.32
C ALA A 736 2.69 -4.51 25.84
N ILE A 737 2.77 -5.06 24.62
CA ILE A 737 4.03 -5.53 24.03
C ILE A 737 5.02 -4.38 23.83
N ASN A 738 4.56 -3.26 23.25
CA ASN A 738 5.39 -2.11 22.96
C ASN A 738 5.91 -1.44 24.25
N ASP A 739 5.08 -1.36 25.29
CA ASP A 739 5.42 -0.73 26.57
C ASP A 739 6.13 -1.69 27.55
N LYS A 740 6.25 -2.97 27.16
CA LYS A 740 6.73 -4.07 28.02
C LYS A 740 5.92 -4.19 29.32
N ASP A 741 4.63 -3.92 29.24
CA ASP A 741 3.71 -4.01 30.36
C ASP A 741 3.28 -5.47 30.62
N HIS A 742 3.30 -5.86 31.89
CA HIS A 742 2.93 -7.18 32.38
C HIS A 742 1.84 -7.15 33.44
N ALA A 743 1.25 -5.97 33.72
CA ALA A 743 0.25 -5.80 34.77
C ALA A 743 -0.95 -6.75 34.61
N ASN A 744 -1.42 -6.92 33.37
CA ASN A 744 -2.58 -7.75 33.04
C ASN A 744 -2.23 -9.17 32.57
N LEU A 745 -0.96 -9.58 32.65
CA LEU A 745 -0.49 -10.87 32.12
C LEU A 745 -1.23 -12.06 32.72
N ASN A 746 -1.38 -12.12 34.05
CA ASN A 746 -2.07 -13.24 34.71
C ASN A 746 -3.53 -13.35 34.26
N LYS A 747 -4.21 -12.22 34.12
CA LYS A 747 -5.60 -12.17 33.66
C LYS A 747 -5.75 -12.73 32.24
N ILE A 748 -4.81 -12.40 31.36
CA ILE A 748 -4.79 -12.90 29.97
C ILE A 748 -4.48 -14.40 29.94
N ILE A 749 -3.54 -14.86 30.76
CA ILE A 749 -3.24 -16.30 30.93
C ILE A 749 -4.50 -17.05 31.38
N ASP A 750 -5.20 -16.55 32.39
CA ASP A 750 -6.40 -17.20 32.92
C ASP A 750 -7.54 -17.22 31.89
N ALA A 751 -7.71 -16.13 31.13
CA ALA A 751 -8.71 -16.07 30.06
C ALA A 751 -8.42 -17.04 28.91
N LEU A 752 -7.13 -17.20 28.54
CA LEU A 752 -6.70 -18.16 27.54
C LEU A 752 -6.99 -19.60 27.99
N LYS A 753 -6.68 -19.94 29.25
CA LYS A 753 -6.98 -21.26 29.84
C LYS A 753 -8.47 -21.57 29.92
N GLN A 754 -9.28 -20.56 30.22
CA GLN A 754 -10.74 -20.70 30.33
C GLN A 754 -11.44 -20.70 28.96
N GLY A 755 -10.71 -20.52 27.85
CA GLY A 755 -11.29 -20.45 26.51
C GLY A 755 -12.14 -19.21 26.27
N LEU A 756 -11.91 -18.12 27.01
CA LEU A 756 -12.66 -16.86 26.86
C LEU A 756 -12.29 -16.09 25.58
N ILE A 757 -11.13 -16.41 24.98
CA ILE A 757 -10.63 -15.77 23.76
C ILE A 757 -10.97 -16.65 22.54
N SER A 758 -12.10 -16.36 21.89
CA SER A 758 -12.65 -17.18 20.82
C SER A 758 -11.91 -17.03 19.48
N SER A 759 -11.48 -15.82 19.13
CA SER A 759 -10.73 -15.58 17.89
C SER A 759 -9.36 -16.25 17.92
N SER A 760 -9.03 -16.99 16.86
CA SER A 760 -7.69 -17.59 16.71
C SER A 760 -6.59 -16.52 16.73
N TYR A 761 -6.80 -15.40 16.05
CA TYR A 761 -5.82 -14.33 16.01
C TYR A 761 -5.67 -13.59 17.34
N ALA A 762 -6.76 -13.39 18.08
CA ALA A 762 -6.66 -12.86 19.44
C ALA A 762 -5.87 -13.81 20.37
N ARG A 763 -6.07 -15.14 20.26
CA ARG A 763 -5.25 -16.12 20.99
C ARG A 763 -3.78 -16.05 20.58
N GLU A 764 -3.50 -15.89 19.29
CA GLU A 764 -2.15 -15.66 18.78
C GLU A 764 -1.48 -14.46 19.45
N MET A 765 -2.19 -13.33 19.55
CA MET A 765 -1.70 -12.12 20.21
C MET A 765 -1.44 -12.34 21.70
N ALA A 766 -2.33 -13.08 22.39
CA ALA A 766 -2.10 -13.47 23.78
C ALA A 766 -0.84 -14.32 23.94
N ILE A 767 -0.63 -15.32 23.07
CA ILE A 767 0.57 -16.18 23.05
C ILE A 767 1.83 -15.33 22.81
N LEU A 768 1.77 -14.37 21.88
CA LEU A 768 2.86 -13.44 21.60
C LEU A 768 3.24 -12.61 22.83
N LEU A 769 2.25 -12.07 23.56
CA LEU A 769 2.49 -11.35 24.81
C LEU A 769 3.15 -12.23 25.88
N ILE A 770 2.60 -13.43 26.09
CA ILE A 770 3.08 -14.39 27.09
C ILE A 770 4.52 -14.80 26.77
N GLY A 771 4.81 -15.11 25.51
CA GLY A 771 6.15 -15.50 25.06
C GLY A 771 7.18 -14.39 25.18
N LYS A 772 6.83 -13.16 24.78
CA LYS A 772 7.77 -12.03 24.80
C LYS A 772 8.03 -11.47 26.21
N ILE A 773 6.99 -11.37 27.03
CA ILE A 773 7.05 -10.65 28.31
C ILE A 773 6.86 -11.59 29.50
N GLY A 774 5.98 -12.59 29.41
CA GLY A 774 5.68 -13.50 30.51
C GLY A 774 6.80 -14.50 30.83
N LYS A 775 7.55 -14.96 29.82
CA LYS A 775 8.68 -15.91 29.96
C LYS A 775 8.28 -17.10 30.84
N ILE A 776 8.99 -17.34 31.96
CA ILE A 776 8.76 -18.45 32.90
C ILE A 776 7.32 -18.48 33.44
N LYS A 777 6.66 -17.33 33.64
CA LYS A 777 5.27 -17.30 34.11
C LYS A 777 4.30 -17.92 33.11
N GLY A 778 4.65 -17.89 31.83
CA GLY A 778 3.88 -18.44 30.73
C GLY A 778 4.08 -19.94 30.50
N THR A 779 5.06 -20.58 31.14
CA THR A 779 5.50 -21.95 30.81
C THR A 779 4.35 -22.96 30.79
N ALA A 780 3.53 -23.01 31.84
CA ALA A 780 2.43 -23.96 31.93
C ALA A 780 1.34 -23.72 30.88
N VAL A 781 0.94 -22.48 30.63
CA VAL A 781 -0.10 -22.18 29.64
C VAL A 781 0.39 -22.35 28.20
N LEU A 782 1.66 -22.04 27.91
CA LEU A 782 2.24 -22.29 26.59
C LEU A 782 2.29 -23.79 26.28
N SER A 783 2.60 -24.62 27.28
CA SER A 783 2.54 -26.08 27.14
C SER A 783 1.11 -26.57 26.88
N GLU A 784 0.12 -26.05 27.60
CA GLU A 784 -1.29 -26.39 27.41
C GLU A 784 -1.81 -25.98 26.03
N VAL A 785 -1.48 -24.77 25.57
CA VAL A 785 -1.84 -24.26 24.24
C VAL A 785 -1.17 -25.08 23.14
N MET A 786 0.11 -25.43 23.30
CA MET A 786 0.84 -26.30 22.37
C MET A 786 0.15 -27.66 22.21
N ASP A 787 -0.36 -28.22 23.30
CA ASP A 787 -1.01 -29.54 23.33
C ASP A 787 -2.46 -29.50 22.80
N ARG A 788 -3.20 -28.39 23.01
CA ARG A 788 -4.67 -28.40 22.94
C ARG A 788 -5.35 -27.28 22.15
N ASP A 789 -4.64 -26.25 21.67
CA ASP A 789 -5.32 -25.18 20.91
C ASP A 789 -5.96 -25.75 19.64
N ALA A 790 -7.11 -25.21 19.25
CA ALA A 790 -7.80 -25.64 18.05
C ALA A 790 -7.07 -25.24 16.75
N ASP A 791 -6.23 -24.20 16.80
CA ASP A 791 -5.44 -23.74 15.66
C ASP A 791 -3.98 -24.19 15.78
N GLU A 792 -3.54 -24.99 14.81
CA GLU A 792 -2.18 -25.52 14.71
C GLU A 792 -1.10 -24.43 14.67
N LYS A 793 -1.41 -23.23 14.12
CA LYS A 793 -0.49 -22.08 14.14
C LYS A 793 -0.29 -21.55 15.56
N ASN A 794 -1.33 -21.57 16.38
CA ASN A 794 -1.24 -21.19 17.80
C ASN A 794 -0.45 -22.23 18.58
N GLN A 795 -0.69 -23.52 18.32
CA GLN A 795 0.12 -24.61 18.90
C GLN A 795 1.61 -24.43 18.57
N ALA A 796 1.94 -24.21 17.29
CA ALA A 796 3.30 -24.02 16.83
C ALA A 796 3.97 -22.76 17.43
N ARG A 797 3.24 -21.63 17.55
CA ARG A 797 3.76 -20.42 18.20
C ARG A 797 3.98 -20.61 19.69
N ALA A 798 3.08 -21.31 20.38
CA ALA A 798 3.24 -21.62 21.78
C ALA A 798 4.47 -22.52 22.00
N ALA A 799 4.67 -23.53 21.14
CA ALA A 799 5.86 -24.39 21.13
C ALA A 799 7.15 -23.59 20.94
N PHE A 800 7.17 -22.66 19.97
CA PHE A 800 8.32 -21.77 19.71
C PHE A 800 8.68 -20.95 20.95
N TYR A 801 7.70 -20.29 21.58
CA TYR A 801 7.96 -19.48 22.77
C TYR A 801 8.31 -20.30 24.01
N LEU A 802 7.72 -21.48 24.17
CA LEU A 802 8.09 -22.42 25.24
C LEU A 802 9.53 -22.87 25.10
N ALA A 803 9.96 -23.20 23.87
CA ALA A 803 11.32 -23.62 23.55
C ALA A 803 12.39 -22.54 23.79
N GLN A 804 12.02 -21.26 23.74
CA GLN A 804 12.93 -20.14 24.04
C GLN A 804 13.18 -19.96 25.54
N ILE A 805 12.44 -20.63 26.43
CA ILE A 805 12.63 -20.53 27.88
C ILE A 805 13.76 -21.48 28.30
N PRO A 806 14.91 -20.96 28.79
CA PRO A 806 16.10 -21.78 29.05
C PRO A 806 16.03 -22.45 30.42
N THR A 807 14.99 -23.24 30.68
CA THR A 807 14.84 -24.03 31.91
C THR A 807 14.61 -25.52 31.60
N PRO A 808 15.13 -26.45 32.42
CA PRO A 808 14.87 -27.88 32.25
C PRO A 808 13.37 -28.22 32.28
N GLU A 809 12.58 -27.50 33.07
CA GLU A 809 11.12 -27.65 33.12
C GLU A 809 10.48 -27.33 31.77
N ALA A 810 10.77 -26.16 31.19
CA ALA A 810 10.21 -25.77 29.90
C ALA A 810 10.63 -26.72 28.77
N VAL A 811 11.90 -27.16 28.77
CA VAL A 811 12.41 -28.13 27.80
C VAL A 811 11.71 -29.49 27.94
N ASN A 812 11.46 -29.96 29.16
CA ASN A 812 10.71 -31.20 29.37
C ASN A 812 9.24 -31.11 28.91
N LEU A 813 8.63 -29.93 29.02
CA LEU A 813 7.25 -29.70 28.57
C LEU A 813 7.09 -29.68 27.04
N LEU A 814 8.19 -29.71 26.26
CA LEU A 814 8.15 -29.81 24.79
C LEU A 814 7.91 -31.25 24.29
N ARG A 815 8.05 -32.27 25.16
CA ARG A 815 7.96 -33.69 24.76
C ARG A 815 6.65 -34.05 24.03
N PRO A 816 5.45 -33.60 24.45
CA PRO A 816 4.23 -33.85 23.69
C PRO A 816 4.27 -33.26 22.27
N GLY A 817 4.85 -32.07 22.10
CA GLY A 817 4.99 -31.45 20.79
C GLY A 817 5.94 -32.19 19.85
N LEU A 818 6.94 -32.90 20.39
CA LEU A 818 7.85 -33.76 19.61
C LEU A 818 7.20 -35.06 19.13
N GLU A 819 6.09 -35.48 19.74
CA GLU A 819 5.28 -36.61 19.30
C GLU A 819 4.30 -36.23 18.18
N SER A 820 4.17 -34.92 17.87
CA SER A 820 3.31 -34.43 16.80
C SER A 820 3.82 -34.81 15.41
N ASN A 821 2.89 -35.10 14.50
CA ASN A 821 3.17 -35.26 13.08
C ASN A 821 3.18 -33.92 12.32
N SER A 822 2.93 -32.80 13.02
CA SER A 822 2.89 -31.47 12.43
C SER A 822 4.29 -30.94 12.10
N GLU A 823 4.52 -30.62 10.82
CA GLU A 823 5.76 -29.98 10.38
C GLU A 823 5.98 -28.63 11.10
N ILE A 824 4.94 -27.81 11.23
CA ILE A 824 5.07 -26.46 11.79
C ILE A 824 5.35 -26.47 13.29
N ILE A 825 4.82 -27.44 14.04
CA ILE A 825 5.09 -27.59 15.48
C ILE A 825 6.53 -28.07 15.69
N LEU A 826 6.94 -29.15 15.01
CA LEU A 826 8.30 -29.68 15.12
C LEU A 826 9.35 -28.66 14.71
N TYR A 827 9.09 -27.91 13.63
CA TYR A 827 9.95 -26.81 13.20
C TYR A 827 10.06 -25.74 14.29
N SER A 828 8.93 -25.31 14.86
CA SER A 828 8.89 -24.29 15.89
C SER A 828 9.64 -24.69 17.16
N ILE A 829 9.52 -25.96 17.58
CA ILE A 829 10.31 -26.50 18.70
C ILE A 829 11.79 -26.45 18.37
N ALA A 830 12.20 -27.06 17.25
CA ALA A 830 13.59 -27.13 16.86
C ALA A 830 14.22 -25.73 16.72
N LYS A 831 13.53 -24.80 16.06
CA LYS A 831 14.01 -23.42 15.86
C LYS A 831 14.00 -22.60 17.16
N GLY A 832 12.99 -22.77 18.01
CA GLY A 832 12.89 -22.08 19.29
C GLY A 832 13.98 -22.50 20.29
N LEU A 833 14.49 -23.74 20.17
CA LEU A 833 15.59 -24.29 20.95
C LEU A 833 16.98 -23.78 20.51
N GLN A 834 17.09 -23.03 19.41
CA GLN A 834 18.37 -22.49 18.96
C GLN A 834 18.99 -21.59 20.05
N ASP A 835 20.31 -21.73 20.27
CA ASP A 835 21.07 -21.06 21.32
C ASP A 835 20.57 -21.36 22.76
N ASN A 836 19.64 -22.30 22.98
CA ASN A 836 19.14 -22.66 24.32
C ASN A 836 20.16 -23.57 25.03
N PRO A 837 20.77 -23.12 26.16
CA PRO A 837 21.91 -23.80 26.77
C PRO A 837 21.54 -25.01 27.65
N VAL A 838 20.26 -25.39 27.74
CA VAL A 838 19.83 -26.52 28.57
C VAL A 838 20.45 -27.83 28.02
N PRO A 839 21.10 -28.66 28.85
CA PRO A 839 21.82 -29.86 28.39
C PRO A 839 20.97 -30.84 27.56
N ASP A 840 19.70 -30.98 27.90
CA ASP A 840 18.77 -31.94 27.28
C ASP A 840 18.34 -31.54 25.86
N VAL A 841 18.66 -30.32 25.40
CA VAL A 841 18.23 -29.82 24.08
C VAL A 841 18.77 -30.67 22.93
N LEU A 842 20.00 -31.18 23.04
CA LEU A 842 20.57 -32.07 22.03
C LEU A 842 19.88 -33.44 22.00
N GLU A 843 19.43 -33.95 23.15
CA GLU A 843 18.63 -35.19 23.23
C GLU A 843 17.31 -35.04 22.47
N LEU A 844 16.66 -33.88 22.60
CA LEU A 844 15.38 -33.61 21.95
C LEU A 844 15.49 -33.32 20.45
N THR A 845 16.58 -32.69 20.01
CA THR A 845 16.74 -32.22 18.61
C THR A 845 17.46 -33.21 17.70
N THR A 846 18.35 -34.04 18.21
CA THR A 846 19.08 -35.04 17.39
C THR A 846 18.15 -36.02 16.65
N PRO A 847 17.07 -36.55 17.26
CA PRO A 847 16.14 -37.43 16.55
C PRO A 847 15.45 -36.76 15.34
N LEU A 848 15.38 -35.42 15.32
CA LEU A 848 14.78 -34.66 14.23
C LEU A 848 15.69 -34.56 12.99
N PHE A 849 16.95 -35.02 13.07
CA PHE A 849 17.85 -35.07 11.91
C PHE A 849 17.38 -36.01 10.81
N ASP A 850 16.57 -37.01 11.15
CA ASP A 850 16.02 -37.98 10.19
C ASP A 850 14.55 -37.68 9.83
N ASN A 851 14.01 -36.54 10.26
CA ASN A 851 12.62 -36.16 9.97
C ASN A 851 12.40 -35.97 8.46
N ASN A 852 11.21 -36.31 7.95
CA ASN A 852 10.88 -36.15 6.53
C ASN A 852 10.89 -34.69 6.05
N SER A 853 10.52 -33.74 6.92
CA SER A 853 10.53 -32.32 6.62
C SER A 853 11.95 -31.77 6.55
N PHE A 854 12.28 -31.13 5.43
CA PHE A 854 13.57 -30.42 5.33
C PHE A 854 13.63 -29.20 6.26
N TYR A 855 12.51 -28.53 6.54
CA TYR A 855 12.45 -27.40 7.46
C TYR A 855 12.79 -27.83 8.89
N VAL A 856 12.20 -28.95 9.35
CA VAL A 856 12.48 -29.53 10.66
C VAL A 856 13.94 -29.94 10.78
N ARG A 857 14.47 -30.70 9.80
CA ARG A 857 15.89 -31.10 9.77
C ARG A 857 16.82 -29.89 9.80
N ARG A 858 16.53 -28.88 8.99
CA ARG A 858 17.31 -27.64 8.89
C ARG A 858 17.33 -26.88 10.22
N ALA A 859 16.16 -26.71 10.86
CA ALA A 859 16.06 -26.06 12.15
C ALA A 859 16.80 -26.84 13.25
N ALA A 860 16.62 -28.17 13.31
CA ALA A 860 17.28 -29.03 14.28
C ALA A 860 18.82 -29.01 14.11
N ALA A 861 19.30 -29.08 12.87
CA ALA A 861 20.72 -29.00 12.55
C ALA A 861 21.34 -27.66 12.94
N LEU A 862 20.64 -26.55 12.66
CA LEU A 862 21.07 -25.21 13.08
C LEU A 862 21.15 -25.10 14.60
N THR A 863 20.16 -25.65 15.31
CA THR A 863 20.16 -25.70 16.78
C THR A 863 21.32 -26.52 17.32
N ALA A 864 21.59 -27.70 16.76
CA ALA A 864 22.74 -28.52 17.17
C ALA A 864 24.07 -27.79 16.98
N ILE A 865 24.28 -27.14 15.82
CA ILE A 865 25.49 -26.36 15.55
C ILE A 865 25.61 -25.18 16.52
N SER A 866 24.50 -24.52 16.87
CA SER A 866 24.48 -23.43 17.85
C SER A 866 24.92 -23.86 19.26
N LEU A 867 24.75 -25.15 19.58
CA LEU A 867 25.19 -25.78 20.83
C LEU A 867 26.52 -26.55 20.68
N HIS A 868 27.27 -26.26 19.62
CA HIS A 868 28.56 -26.86 19.32
C HIS A 868 28.53 -28.39 19.11
N ASP A 869 27.40 -28.94 18.63
CA ASP A 869 27.36 -30.30 18.09
C ASP A 869 27.64 -30.29 16.58
N LYS A 870 28.75 -30.94 16.21
CA LYS A 870 29.22 -30.99 14.81
C LYS A 870 28.36 -31.91 13.94
N ASN A 871 27.52 -32.76 14.53
CA ASN A 871 26.64 -33.66 13.78
C ASN A 871 25.56 -32.90 13.00
N GLY A 872 25.22 -31.67 13.39
CA GLY A 872 24.31 -30.82 12.62
C GLY A 872 24.90 -30.31 11.30
N ILE A 873 26.22 -30.17 11.18
CA ILE A 873 26.88 -29.62 9.96
C ILE A 873 26.51 -30.40 8.69
N PRO A 874 26.66 -31.74 8.61
CA PRO A 874 26.30 -32.49 7.40
C PRO A 874 24.80 -32.39 7.08
N VAL A 875 23.92 -32.40 8.07
CA VAL A 875 22.47 -32.28 7.89
C VAL A 875 22.12 -30.90 7.32
N LEU A 876 22.71 -29.84 7.86
CA LEU A 876 22.48 -28.48 7.40
C LEU A 876 22.93 -28.31 5.94
N LEU A 877 24.12 -28.79 5.59
CA LEU A 877 24.66 -28.75 4.23
C LEU A 877 23.81 -29.56 3.23
N GLU A 878 23.26 -30.69 3.66
CA GLU A 878 22.32 -31.47 2.85
C GLU A 878 21.05 -30.67 2.55
N THR A 879 20.55 -29.90 3.52
CA THR A 879 19.29 -29.15 3.36
C THR A 879 19.40 -27.97 2.39
N LEU A 880 20.60 -27.50 2.00
CA LEU A 880 20.82 -26.38 1.09
C LEU A 880 20.41 -26.72 -0.36
N LYS A 881 19.11 -26.79 -0.65
CA LYS A 881 18.55 -27.32 -1.90
C LYS A 881 17.89 -26.27 -2.78
N TYR A 882 17.53 -25.09 -2.25
CA TYR A 882 16.66 -24.14 -2.95
C TYR A 882 17.36 -22.80 -3.09
N ASN A 883 17.78 -22.43 -4.31
CA ASN A 883 18.46 -21.16 -4.56
C ASN A 883 17.62 -19.95 -4.08
N THR A 884 16.31 -19.95 -4.35
CA THR A 884 15.39 -18.87 -3.93
C THR A 884 15.29 -18.66 -2.41
N LEU A 885 15.74 -19.63 -1.61
CA LEU A 885 15.80 -19.56 -0.15
C LEU A 885 17.24 -19.44 0.38
N ASP A 886 18.19 -20.13 -0.24
CA ASP A 886 19.54 -20.31 0.29
C ASP A 886 20.53 -19.27 -0.24
N THR A 887 20.24 -18.60 -1.36
CA THR A 887 21.16 -17.61 -1.99
C THR A 887 20.65 -16.17 -1.90
N THR A 888 19.58 -15.89 -1.16
CA THR A 888 19.07 -14.52 -1.02
C THR A 888 19.79 -13.76 0.09
N GLU A 889 20.53 -12.70 -0.27
CA GLU A 889 21.12 -11.76 0.69
C GLU A 889 20.11 -10.78 1.30
N ASN A 890 18.88 -10.75 0.78
CA ASN A 890 17.92 -9.67 1.04
C ASN A 890 17.29 -9.64 2.44
N TYR A 891 17.56 -10.60 3.33
CA TYR A 891 16.95 -10.67 4.65
C TYR A 891 17.97 -11.14 5.69
N GLY A 892 17.93 -10.55 6.89
CA GLY A 892 18.93 -10.69 7.96
C GLY A 892 19.14 -12.10 8.55
N VAL A 893 18.71 -13.15 7.86
CA VAL A 893 19.01 -14.56 8.15
C VAL A 893 19.37 -15.25 6.85
N ASN A 894 20.67 -15.38 6.59
CA ASN A 894 21.17 -16.24 5.54
C ASN A 894 21.74 -17.47 6.22
N ILE A 895 21.29 -18.65 5.80
CA ILE A 895 21.73 -19.91 6.41
C ILE A 895 23.25 -20.10 6.33
N TYR A 896 23.90 -19.54 5.31
CA TYR A 896 25.37 -19.49 5.21
C TYR A 896 26.01 -18.51 6.21
N ASN A 897 25.34 -17.39 6.52
CA ASN A 897 25.79 -16.48 7.58
C ASN A 897 25.67 -17.12 8.95
N ASP A 898 24.56 -17.82 9.22
CA ASP A 898 24.38 -18.59 10.46
C ASP A 898 25.42 -19.71 10.58
N LEU A 899 25.61 -20.48 9.51
CA LEU A 899 26.65 -21.51 9.45
C LEU A 899 28.02 -20.88 9.71
N SER A 900 28.36 -19.78 9.04
CA SER A 900 29.62 -19.05 9.24
C SER A 900 29.80 -18.54 10.66
N LYS A 901 28.74 -18.01 11.28
CA LYS A 901 28.74 -17.50 12.66
C LYS A 901 29.16 -18.58 13.65
N TYR A 902 28.58 -19.77 13.54
CA TYR A 902 28.85 -20.83 14.51
C TYR A 902 30.10 -21.66 14.18
N VAL A 903 30.36 -21.93 12.89
CA VAL A 903 31.48 -22.81 12.51
C VAL A 903 32.82 -22.07 12.35
N GLY A 904 32.81 -20.74 12.26
CA GLY A 904 34.01 -19.90 12.22
C GLY A 904 34.77 -19.89 10.89
N VAL A 905 34.12 -20.27 9.78
CA VAL A 905 34.64 -20.14 8.41
C VAL A 905 33.56 -19.53 7.51
N ASN A 906 33.94 -18.83 6.43
CA ASN A 906 32.99 -18.22 5.51
C ASN A 906 33.41 -18.53 4.06
N PHE A 907 32.52 -19.18 3.31
CA PHE A 907 32.71 -19.43 1.87
C PHE A 907 31.66 -18.72 0.99
N GLY A 908 30.91 -17.78 1.58
CA GLY A 908 29.78 -17.13 0.93
C GLY A 908 28.65 -18.13 0.62
N LEU A 909 27.96 -17.90 -0.50
CA LEU A 909 26.82 -18.68 -0.98
C LEU A 909 27.24 -19.98 -1.73
N ASP A 910 28.53 -20.30 -1.75
CA ASP A 910 29.10 -21.40 -2.53
C ASP A 910 28.98 -22.73 -1.79
N LYS A 911 27.88 -23.44 -2.04
CA LYS A 911 27.59 -24.76 -1.43
C LYS A 911 28.74 -25.76 -1.62
N ASP A 912 29.39 -25.77 -2.78
CA ASP A 912 30.44 -26.74 -3.09
C ASP A 912 31.69 -26.50 -2.26
N LYS A 913 32.07 -25.24 -2.04
CA LYS A 913 33.15 -24.89 -1.11
C LYS A 913 32.84 -25.32 0.32
N TRP A 914 31.60 -25.15 0.77
CA TRP A 914 31.15 -25.61 2.08
C TRP A 914 31.26 -27.14 2.21
N LEU A 915 30.78 -27.89 1.22
CA LEU A 915 30.88 -29.35 1.17
C LEU A 915 32.34 -29.83 1.12
N ALA A 916 33.18 -29.22 0.28
CA ALA A 916 34.60 -29.54 0.16
C ALA A 916 35.36 -29.28 1.46
N TRP A 917 35.08 -28.16 2.13
CA TRP A 917 35.63 -27.86 3.44
C TRP A 917 35.25 -28.94 4.45
N TRP A 918 33.96 -29.25 4.59
CA TRP A 918 33.49 -30.21 5.58
C TRP A 918 34.09 -31.61 5.36
N ASN A 919 34.12 -32.07 4.11
CA ASN A 919 34.74 -33.35 3.74
C ASN A 919 36.20 -33.47 4.16
N ARG A 920 36.96 -32.36 4.08
CA ARG A 920 38.37 -32.31 4.48
C ARG A 920 38.57 -32.31 6.00
N VAL A 921 37.66 -31.69 6.76
CA VAL A 921 37.89 -31.43 8.21
C VAL A 921 37.06 -32.29 9.16
N LYS A 922 36.00 -32.97 8.71
CA LYS A 922 34.99 -33.65 9.55
C LYS A 922 35.53 -34.51 10.72
N HIS A 923 36.65 -35.20 10.53
CA HIS A 923 37.25 -36.06 11.56
C HIS A 923 38.09 -35.31 12.61
N ARG A 924 38.54 -34.09 12.30
CA ARG A 924 39.42 -33.28 13.17
C ARG A 924 38.82 -31.93 13.56
N TYR A 925 37.65 -31.59 13.02
CA TYR A 925 36.99 -30.33 13.27
C TYR A 925 36.64 -30.17 14.74
N LYS A 926 36.94 -28.98 15.26
CA LYS A 926 36.54 -28.50 16.57
C LYS A 926 35.97 -27.10 16.35
N PHE A 927 34.87 -26.80 17.04
CA PHE A 927 34.32 -25.45 17.04
C PHE A 927 35.37 -24.44 17.49
N PRO A 928 35.32 -23.20 16.97
CA PRO A 928 36.10 -22.10 17.53
C PRO A 928 35.90 -22.04 19.04
N LYS A 929 36.92 -21.64 19.80
CA LYS A 929 36.70 -21.35 21.22
C LYS A 929 35.57 -20.32 21.32
N PRO A 930 34.60 -20.48 22.25
CA PRO A 930 33.59 -19.47 22.46
C PRO A 930 34.32 -18.14 22.71
N ILE A 931 34.00 -17.13 21.91
CA ILE A 931 34.46 -15.78 22.19
C ILE A 931 33.83 -15.41 23.54
N ASP A 932 34.64 -15.23 24.57
CA ASP A 932 34.16 -14.74 25.87
C ASP A 932 33.80 -13.26 25.73
N PHE A 933 32.54 -12.99 25.34
CA PHE A 933 32.02 -11.63 25.17
C PHE A 933 32.03 -10.82 26.48
N ARG A 934 32.39 -11.41 27.63
CA ARG A 934 32.55 -10.70 28.92
C ARG A 934 33.92 -10.04 29.11
N ASN A 935 34.93 -10.34 28.28
CA ASN A 935 36.32 -9.92 28.50
C ASN A 935 37.00 -9.17 27.34
N ILE A 936 36.26 -8.72 26.32
CA ILE A 936 36.84 -7.96 25.22
C ILE A 936 36.77 -6.45 25.51
N LYS A 937 37.91 -5.86 25.91
CA LYS A 937 38.08 -4.41 26.01
C LYS A 937 38.55 -3.73 24.70
N ASP A 938 38.88 -4.48 23.65
CA ASP A 938 39.38 -3.90 22.39
C ASP A 938 39.06 -4.76 21.16
N CYS A 939 37.78 -4.99 20.88
CA CYS A 939 37.34 -5.27 19.51
C CYS A 939 36.17 -4.36 19.17
N ARG A 940 36.38 -3.48 18.20
CA ARG A 940 35.32 -2.69 17.56
C ARG A 940 34.26 -3.65 17.02
N PRO A 941 32.96 -3.41 17.26
CA PRO A 941 31.92 -4.24 16.69
C PRO A 941 31.79 -3.91 15.19
N THR A 942 32.22 -4.82 14.33
CA THR A 942 31.66 -4.92 12.99
C THR A 942 30.24 -5.46 13.13
N ILE A 943 29.33 -4.49 13.23
CA ILE A 943 27.89 -4.54 13.02
C ILE A 943 27.54 -5.45 11.83
N TYR A 944 26.59 -6.37 11.98
CA TYR A 944 25.44 -6.62 11.09
C TYR A 944 24.64 -7.87 11.56
N ASN A 945 23.32 -7.71 11.65
CA ASN A 945 22.26 -8.73 11.66
C ASN A 945 22.03 -9.57 12.94
N LEU A 946 20.97 -9.19 13.66
CA LEU A 946 20.30 -9.98 14.68
C LEU A 946 18.83 -10.18 14.25
N HIS A 947 18.34 -11.42 14.46
CA HIS A 947 17.06 -11.98 14.02
C HIS A 947 15.79 -11.09 14.20
N PRO A 948 14.77 -11.22 13.31
CA PRO A 948 13.52 -10.45 13.37
C PRO A 948 12.56 -10.81 14.53
N HIS A 949 12.86 -11.81 15.36
CA HIS A 949 11.95 -12.25 16.45
C HIS A 949 12.34 -11.87 17.88
N LEU A 950 13.52 -11.28 18.13
CA LEU A 950 13.91 -10.88 19.49
C LEU A 950 14.62 -9.53 19.48
N PHE A 951 13.88 -8.46 19.75
CA PHE A 951 14.47 -7.19 20.19
C PHE A 951 13.56 -6.55 21.24
N CYS A 952 13.95 -6.75 22.50
CA CYS A 952 13.65 -5.86 23.61
C CYS A 952 15.00 -5.38 24.14
N ASN A 953 15.18 -4.06 24.18
CA ASN A 953 16.30 -3.30 24.74
C ASN A 953 17.55 -3.19 23.85
N HIS A 954 17.74 -2.07 23.15
CA HIS A 954 19.05 -1.44 22.93
C HIS A 954 18.87 0.04 22.52
N ILE A 955 18.60 0.92 23.50
CA ILE A 955 18.59 2.39 23.33
C ILE A 955 19.91 3.03 23.84
N ASP A 956 20.68 2.34 24.70
CA ASP A 956 21.85 2.95 25.36
C ASP A 956 23.13 3.07 24.53
N LEU A 957 23.29 2.31 23.43
CA LEU A 957 24.57 2.29 22.69
C LEU A 957 24.75 3.50 21.75
N ARG A 958 23.67 4.08 21.21
CA ARG A 958 23.74 5.22 20.28
C ARG A 958 24.10 6.53 21.00
N ASN A 959 23.64 6.70 22.24
CA ASN A 959 23.93 7.89 23.05
C ASN A 959 25.36 7.91 23.61
N GLN A 960 26.04 6.75 23.75
CA GLN A 960 27.45 6.70 24.16
C GLN A 960 28.42 7.03 23.02
N LEU A 961 28.07 6.74 21.76
CA LEU A 961 28.92 7.04 20.60
C LEU A 961 28.94 8.54 20.24
N MET A 962 27.86 9.27 20.52
CA MET A 962 27.76 10.73 20.26
C MET A 962 28.44 11.62 21.33
N LYS A 963 28.95 11.04 22.42
CA LYS A 963 29.71 11.79 23.45
C LYS A 963 31.23 11.68 23.31
N ASN A 964 31.72 10.79 22.44
CA ASN A 964 33.16 10.55 22.21
C ASN A 964 33.61 10.92 20.78
N LEU A 965 32.73 11.58 20.02
CA LEU A 965 33.04 12.42 18.86
C LEU A 965 32.77 13.87 19.25
#